data_AF-A0A1J4U051-F1
#
_entry.id   AF-A0A1J4U051-F1
#
_cell.length_a   1.000
_cell.length_b   1.000
_cell.length_c   1.000
_cell.angle_alpha   90.00
_cell.angle_beta   90.00
_cell.angle_gamma   90.00
#
_symmetry.space_group_name_H-M   'P 1'
#
loop_
_entity.id
_entity.type
_entity.pdbx_description
1 polymer ?
#
loop_
_entity_poly.entity_id
_entity_poly.type
_entity_poly.pdbx_seq_one_letter_code
_entity_poly.pdbx_strand_id
1 'polypeptide(L)'
;MFLKKVRDVRVFALVLLCVLASNAKAEQLTVDLTAENYEIVNLPDSSQEIRMNNFGNTLTPGKPMLPSKTFLVAVPPGAEFNSINIVSLDKELLDGKYRIVPAPMMLPMDGDPVLSDEAVRIFRENKRVAYSTDSFYPQEAVIFDGEGNYRQFQFVRINFTPFAYHPVTQQLVYFKSASIRVEYTLTAAKQKYSPLKQNLADSPTGRNASILIYNYDEAKQWYQKYFEPNSSSSYYDYVIITTDALQNTVTSFVNWKQSVGYSVNVVTVTWINSNYSGSDLPQKIRNFLIDKYSECGIEYVLIIGDVSDIPMRMCSPKPDTTSEDTPTDYYYADLTGNWNSDGDSRYGEYGQDNVDWVPEVIVGRIPWSDASTVSMICNKLINFESNRGSWKKNALLLGAMINYTNEDNRGYAKTDGATLMEIHKVLIQNISGSYTTMYEKAGLDASAYSCTKSLTHNNVVNDWSDGQYGTINWWAHGSKTSAYRKWWRSDDGDGVPETSAGELSFDAMISAGDCGSLSNTYSPVIFACSCNNGWPESTNLGKEMIKRGSSGIVASSRLSWYSIGWCHQNHGGNASLDYYFFYYLINRDDKVGDALFNSKVYYSTHFMYSSWGYVGWQNMFDFNLYGDPSLYRPGLNPVAAHTLSGNVAYFSSGNPLSHSVVSISGDTSQSQTTGTSGTFSFNSLQDGASYTLSAEKTTPVTEPCILGYDAALAARIAVGLLPDVSDEQRIAADVDKNGAVLMYDASLIAKYAVGISPGSSCYIGDWKFNPNKRSYPALSCDESNQDFNAVILGDVDGNWSYSGNLAKAASTNMKYSYLKDTEAQPGKTVRIPIVAEKEQMIYSFDICLTFDVGALKFDRINKIDYGSNFEVYQNEVESGKLLVTGFSLKPLKEHGEYLEILFSVIGNYGKVSELKLDSYRINADEKLSASARIKVWASAETAVPVKFSLFQNYPNPFDPETLINYTIAKAGIVKLSVYNVLGQKVADLVNEHKTANTYKVTFDASDLTSGVYFYRLEVGDYSKTMKMMLLR
;
A
#
# COMPACT_ATOMS: atom_id res chain seq x y z
N MET A 1 -32.92 -33.44 45.07
CA MET A 1 -34.40 -33.37 45.11
C MET A 1 -34.93 -31.95 45.35
N PHE A 2 -34.16 -30.90 45.04
CA PHE A 2 -34.60 -29.50 45.02
C PHE A 2 -34.02 -28.88 43.75
N LEU A 3 -34.77 -28.87 42.65
CA LEU A 3 -34.48 -28.14 41.39
C LEU A 3 -35.73 -28.20 40.49
N LYS A 4 -36.89 -27.84 41.05
CA LYS A 4 -38.17 -27.83 40.32
C LYS A 4 -39.04 -26.60 40.62
N LYS A 5 -38.44 -25.51 41.10
CA LYS A 5 -39.13 -24.23 41.26
C LYS A 5 -38.27 -23.16 40.63
N VAL A 6 -38.93 -22.31 39.84
CA VAL A 6 -38.39 -21.22 39.01
C VAL A 6 -37.81 -21.67 37.66
N ARG A 7 -38.62 -22.38 36.87
CA ARG A 7 -38.51 -22.38 35.39
C ARG A 7 -39.87 -22.40 34.67
N ASP A 8 -40.93 -22.13 35.44
CA ASP A 8 -42.32 -22.08 35.01
C ASP A 8 -42.94 -20.76 35.51
N VAL A 9 -42.70 -19.66 34.81
CA VAL A 9 -43.63 -18.51 34.83
C VAL A 9 -43.96 -18.13 33.39
N ARG A 10 -44.48 -19.10 32.64
CA ARG A 10 -45.48 -18.92 31.57
C ARG A 10 -46.40 -20.14 31.53
N VAL A 11 -47.00 -20.49 32.67
CA VAL A 11 -48.16 -21.39 32.70
C VAL A 11 -49.42 -20.54 32.82
N PHE A 12 -50.23 -20.61 31.77
CA PHE A 12 -51.61 -20.14 31.60
C PHE A 12 -52.32 -19.64 32.88
N ALA A 13 -52.57 -18.34 32.94
CA ALA A 13 -53.71 -17.77 33.67
C ALA A 13 -54.72 -17.24 32.65
N LEU A 14 -55.75 -18.05 32.39
CA LEU A 14 -56.91 -17.72 31.58
C LEU A 14 -57.78 -16.74 32.38
N VAL A 15 -57.44 -15.44 32.35
CA VAL A 15 -58.35 -14.37 32.80
C VAL A 15 -58.95 -13.73 31.56
N LEU A 16 -60.24 -14.00 31.39
CA LEU A 16 -61.10 -13.49 30.33
C LEU A 16 -61.20 -11.96 30.45
N LEU A 17 -60.37 -11.23 29.70
CA LEU A 17 -60.55 -9.79 29.46
C LEU A 17 -60.43 -9.57 27.96
N CYS A 18 -61.58 -9.42 27.31
CA CYS A 18 -61.72 -9.05 25.90
C CYS A 18 -60.98 -7.74 25.63
N VAL A 19 -59.75 -7.85 25.13
CA VAL A 19 -59.06 -6.77 24.44
C VAL A 19 -58.75 -7.26 23.04
N LEU A 20 -59.16 -6.46 22.06
CA LEU A 20 -59.08 -6.69 20.62
C LEU A 20 -57.80 -7.43 20.22
N ALA A 21 -57.94 -8.71 19.85
CA ALA A 21 -56.86 -9.47 19.25
C ALA A 21 -56.49 -8.82 17.91
N SER A 22 -55.32 -8.19 17.86
CA SER A 22 -54.66 -7.92 16.60
C SER A 22 -54.36 -9.27 15.94
N ASN A 23 -54.76 -9.43 14.68
CA ASN A 23 -54.44 -10.59 13.85
C ASN A 23 -52.93 -10.61 13.53
N ALA A 24 -52.08 -10.89 14.51
CA ALA A 24 -50.67 -11.16 14.28
C ALA A 24 -50.50 -12.65 13.95
N LYS A 25 -50.04 -12.96 12.73
CA LYS A 25 -49.81 -14.33 12.26
C LYS A 25 -48.42 -14.78 12.76
N ALA A 26 -48.33 -15.98 13.33
CA ALA A 26 -47.04 -16.58 13.65
C ALA A 26 -46.27 -16.89 12.34
N GLU A 27 -45.02 -16.45 12.28
CA GLU A 27 -44.08 -16.70 11.19
C GLU A 27 -43.00 -17.69 11.62
N GLN A 28 -42.28 -18.25 10.64
CA GLN A 28 -41.34 -19.34 10.85
C GLN A 28 -40.06 -19.11 10.04
N LEU A 29 -38.91 -19.28 10.70
CA LEU A 29 -37.59 -19.31 10.10
C LEU A 29 -37.00 -20.71 10.32
N THR A 30 -36.49 -21.37 9.27
CA THR A 30 -35.81 -22.66 9.41
C THR A 30 -34.32 -22.49 9.16
N VAL A 31 -33.49 -23.02 10.05
CA VAL A 31 -32.03 -22.97 9.98
C VAL A 31 -31.44 -24.36 10.19
N ASP A 32 -30.42 -24.69 9.42
CA ASP A 32 -29.70 -25.96 9.55
C ASP A 32 -28.37 -25.70 10.26
N LEU A 33 -28.22 -26.23 11.47
CA LEU A 33 -26.97 -26.19 12.22
C LEU A 33 -26.11 -27.40 11.83
N THR A 34 -24.83 -27.20 11.57
CA THR A 34 -23.92 -28.27 11.12
C THR A 34 -22.79 -28.50 12.10
N ALA A 35 -22.42 -29.76 12.27
CA ALA A 35 -21.23 -30.16 13.02
C ALA A 35 -19.98 -30.01 12.16
N GLU A 36 -18.84 -29.81 12.81
CA GLU A 36 -17.55 -29.61 12.17
C GLU A 36 -16.69 -30.88 12.22
N ASN A 37 -15.53 -30.84 11.55
CA ASN A 37 -14.56 -31.93 11.64
C ASN A 37 -14.12 -32.16 13.09
N TYR A 38 -14.07 -33.44 13.48
CA TYR A 38 -13.69 -33.86 14.83
C TYR A 38 -12.60 -34.93 14.82
N GLU A 39 -11.89 -35.04 15.93
CA GLU A 39 -10.97 -36.13 16.26
C GLU A 39 -11.31 -36.70 17.64
N ILE A 40 -11.03 -38.00 17.83
CA ILE A 40 -11.12 -38.67 19.13
C ILE A 40 -9.69 -38.96 19.60
N VAL A 41 -9.27 -38.24 20.63
CA VAL A 41 -7.91 -38.27 21.18
C VAL A 41 -7.85 -39.26 22.33
N ASN A 42 -6.93 -40.23 22.26
CA ASN A 42 -6.66 -41.13 23.38
C ASN A 42 -5.70 -40.46 24.38
N LEU A 43 -6.10 -40.43 25.65
CA LEU A 43 -5.31 -39.88 26.74
C LEU A 43 -4.45 -40.97 27.41
N PRO A 44 -3.40 -40.59 28.18
CA PRO A 44 -2.49 -41.56 28.80
C PRO A 44 -3.16 -42.59 29.72
N ASP A 45 -4.31 -42.26 30.31
CA ASP A 45 -5.10 -43.14 31.19
C ASP A 45 -6.10 -44.03 30.41
N SER A 46 -5.99 -44.10 29.09
CA SER A 46 -6.91 -44.80 28.17
C SER A 46 -8.33 -44.24 28.12
N SER A 47 -8.57 -43.07 28.70
CA SER A 47 -9.78 -42.29 28.43
C SER A 47 -9.65 -41.53 27.11
N GLN A 48 -10.75 -40.94 26.66
CA GLN A 48 -10.86 -40.29 25.36
C GLN A 48 -11.49 -38.91 25.48
N GLU A 49 -10.94 -37.97 24.71
CA GLU A 49 -11.47 -36.63 24.52
C GLU A 49 -11.92 -36.49 23.06
N ILE A 50 -13.09 -35.88 22.82
CA ILE A 50 -13.51 -35.52 21.47
C ILE A 50 -13.17 -34.05 21.26
N ARG A 51 -12.39 -33.75 20.23
CA ARG A 51 -12.07 -32.38 19.83
C ARG A 51 -12.73 -32.07 18.50
N MET A 52 -13.37 -30.92 18.40
CA MET A 52 -14.06 -30.49 17.18
C MET A 52 -13.66 -29.06 16.85
N ASN A 53 -13.37 -28.82 15.57
CA ASN A 53 -13.00 -27.50 15.08
C ASN A 53 -14.13 -26.50 15.32
N ASN A 54 -13.81 -25.27 15.72
CA ASN A 54 -14.80 -24.19 15.95
C ASN A 54 -15.90 -24.50 16.99
N PHE A 55 -15.71 -25.52 17.84
CA PHE A 55 -16.56 -25.86 18.96
C PHE A 55 -15.72 -25.80 20.24
N GLY A 56 -16.35 -25.39 21.34
CA GLY A 56 -15.77 -25.57 22.67
C GLY A 56 -16.31 -26.85 23.29
N ASN A 57 -16.37 -26.92 24.62
CA ASN A 57 -16.76 -28.13 25.32
C ASN A 57 -17.85 -27.84 26.36
N THR A 58 -18.74 -28.81 26.57
CA THR A 58 -19.61 -28.83 27.74
C THR A 58 -18.75 -28.95 28.99
N LEU A 59 -19.03 -28.11 29.97
CA LEU A 59 -18.11 -27.89 31.09
C LEU A 59 -18.84 -27.95 32.44
N THR A 60 -19.95 -28.69 32.50
CA THR A 60 -20.58 -29.06 33.77
C THR A 60 -19.67 -30.02 34.52
N PRO A 61 -19.05 -29.62 35.65
CA PRO A 61 -18.03 -30.43 36.29
C PRO A 61 -18.53 -31.85 36.59
N GLY A 62 -17.78 -32.86 36.14
CA GLY A 62 -18.06 -34.28 36.38
C GLY A 62 -18.95 -34.97 35.34
N LYS A 63 -19.73 -34.23 34.53
CA LYS A 63 -20.50 -34.83 33.41
C LYS A 63 -19.60 -35.10 32.21
N PRO A 64 -19.98 -35.96 31.24
CA PRO A 64 -19.17 -36.19 30.05
C PRO A 64 -18.81 -34.89 29.32
N MET A 65 -17.53 -34.71 28.99
CA MET A 65 -17.03 -33.56 28.24
C MET A 65 -17.25 -33.79 26.74
N LEU A 66 -18.19 -33.04 26.15
CA LEU A 66 -18.57 -33.19 24.75
C LEU A 66 -18.43 -31.85 24.03
N PRO A 67 -18.05 -31.85 22.73
CA PRO A 67 -18.04 -30.63 21.94
C PRO A 67 -19.41 -29.96 21.93
N SER A 68 -19.45 -28.64 22.05
CA SER A 68 -20.70 -27.87 22.01
C SER A 68 -20.46 -26.45 21.47
N LYS A 69 -21.52 -25.82 20.94
CA LYS A 69 -21.50 -24.43 20.45
C LYS A 69 -22.88 -23.82 20.48
N THR A 70 -22.97 -22.56 20.86
CA THR A 70 -24.17 -21.72 20.73
C THR A 70 -24.07 -20.88 19.47
N PHE A 71 -25.05 -21.04 18.59
CA PHE A 71 -25.20 -20.27 17.35
C PHE A 71 -26.11 -19.06 17.61
N LEU A 72 -25.68 -17.88 17.14
CA LEU A 72 -26.49 -16.66 17.17
C LEU A 72 -27.28 -16.57 15.86
N VAL A 73 -28.55 -16.94 15.89
CA VAL A 73 -29.42 -16.94 14.70
C VAL A 73 -30.25 -15.68 14.70
N ALA A 74 -30.01 -14.79 13.73
CA ALA A 74 -30.76 -13.56 13.61
C ALA A 74 -32.21 -13.82 13.18
N VAL A 75 -33.12 -13.00 13.70
CA VAL A 75 -34.55 -12.98 13.36
C VAL A 75 -34.91 -11.65 12.68
N PRO A 76 -36.03 -11.56 11.94
CA PRO A 76 -36.40 -10.30 11.29
C PRO A 76 -36.61 -9.14 12.26
N PRO A 77 -36.41 -7.87 11.81
CA PRO A 77 -36.58 -6.70 12.67
C PRO A 77 -37.96 -6.63 13.33
N GLY A 78 -37.98 -6.49 14.66
CA GLY A 78 -39.22 -6.40 15.44
C GLY A 78 -39.90 -7.74 15.70
N ALA A 79 -39.23 -8.86 15.41
CA ALA A 79 -39.70 -10.19 15.76
C ALA A 79 -39.76 -10.39 17.29
N GLU A 80 -40.88 -10.91 17.75
CA GLU A 80 -41.05 -11.42 19.11
C GLU A 80 -40.94 -12.94 19.07
N PHE A 81 -39.91 -13.49 19.71
CA PHE A 81 -39.66 -14.92 19.73
C PHE A 81 -40.78 -15.68 20.47
N ASN A 82 -41.21 -16.80 19.90
CA ASN A 82 -42.23 -17.68 20.47
C ASN A 82 -41.62 -18.99 20.99
N SER A 83 -40.95 -19.76 20.10
CA SER A 83 -40.38 -21.08 20.43
C SER A 83 -39.34 -21.54 19.39
N ILE A 84 -38.54 -22.56 19.74
CA ILE A 84 -37.77 -23.35 18.77
C ILE A 84 -38.29 -24.78 18.73
N ASN A 85 -38.28 -25.39 17.55
CA ASN A 85 -38.68 -26.79 17.33
C ASN A 85 -37.66 -27.51 16.46
N ILE A 86 -37.26 -28.71 16.85
CA ILE A 86 -36.38 -29.57 16.04
C ILE A 86 -37.22 -30.19 14.91
N VAL A 87 -36.88 -29.88 13.67
CA VAL A 87 -37.53 -30.43 12.47
C VAL A 87 -36.94 -31.81 12.13
N SER A 88 -35.61 -31.92 12.15
CA SER A 88 -34.90 -33.17 11.90
C SER A 88 -33.50 -33.17 12.53
N LEU A 89 -32.97 -34.36 12.77
CA LEU A 89 -31.59 -34.60 13.20
C LEU A 89 -30.96 -35.63 12.27
N ASP A 90 -29.90 -35.27 11.56
CA ASP A 90 -29.06 -36.24 10.84
C ASP A 90 -28.06 -36.83 11.83
N LYS A 91 -28.22 -38.13 12.12
CA LYS A 91 -27.44 -38.80 13.17
C LYS A 91 -26.99 -40.20 12.77
N GLU A 92 -25.86 -40.60 13.30
CA GLU A 92 -25.33 -41.96 13.21
C GLU A 92 -24.80 -42.46 14.55
N LEU A 93 -24.92 -43.76 14.78
CA LEU A 93 -24.28 -44.43 15.91
C LEU A 93 -22.85 -44.78 15.48
N LEU A 94 -21.85 -44.33 16.24
CA LEU A 94 -20.46 -44.65 15.95
C LEU A 94 -20.13 -46.07 16.38
N ASP A 95 -19.42 -46.80 15.52
CA ASP A 95 -18.94 -48.14 15.81
C ASP A 95 -17.87 -48.12 16.92
N GLY A 96 -17.97 -49.04 17.88
CA GLY A 96 -16.99 -49.20 18.95
C GLY A 96 -17.49 -48.82 20.35
N LYS A 97 -16.54 -48.74 21.29
CA LYS A 97 -16.78 -48.34 22.68
C LYS A 97 -15.83 -47.23 23.06
N TYR A 98 -16.38 -46.15 23.61
CA TYR A 98 -15.68 -44.92 23.87
C TYR A 98 -15.68 -44.57 25.37
N ARG A 99 -14.52 -44.22 25.91
CA ARG A 99 -14.35 -43.87 27.33
C ARG A 99 -14.19 -42.36 27.49
N ILE A 100 -15.28 -41.62 27.30
CA ILE A 100 -15.23 -40.15 27.31
C ILE A 100 -14.89 -39.61 28.70
N VAL A 101 -13.94 -38.67 28.77
CA VAL A 101 -13.56 -37.99 30.01
C VAL A 101 -14.67 -37.13 30.59
N PRO A 102 -14.77 -37.00 31.93
CA PRO A 102 -15.64 -36.01 32.53
C PRO A 102 -15.06 -34.61 32.30
N ALA A 103 -15.94 -33.62 32.15
CA ALA A 103 -15.56 -32.21 32.17
C ALA A 103 -14.84 -31.88 33.48
N PRO A 104 -13.73 -31.14 33.42
CA PRO A 104 -12.85 -30.92 34.55
C PRO A 104 -13.56 -30.16 35.69
N MET A 105 -13.02 -30.32 36.89
CA MET A 105 -13.40 -29.49 38.03
C MET A 105 -12.86 -28.08 37.81
N MET A 106 -13.65 -27.07 38.17
CA MET A 106 -13.20 -25.68 38.20
C MET A 106 -13.01 -25.22 39.63
N LEU A 107 -11.88 -24.57 39.90
CA LEU A 107 -11.52 -24.07 41.22
C LEU A 107 -11.28 -22.56 41.20
N PRO A 108 -11.52 -21.86 42.32
CA PRO A 108 -11.09 -20.48 42.47
C PRO A 108 -9.55 -20.45 42.56
N MET A 109 -8.90 -19.48 41.91
CA MET A 109 -7.43 -19.40 41.87
C MET A 109 -6.80 -19.03 43.22
N ASP A 110 -7.55 -18.41 44.13
CA ASP A 110 -7.04 -17.98 45.44
C ASP A 110 -7.04 -19.09 46.51
N GLY A 111 -7.64 -20.25 46.18
CA GLY A 111 -7.68 -21.41 47.06
C GLY A 111 -8.69 -21.28 48.20
N ASP A 112 -9.77 -20.50 48.08
CA ASP A 112 -10.83 -20.45 49.09
C ASP A 112 -11.29 -21.88 49.46
N PRO A 113 -11.14 -22.31 50.73
CA PRO A 113 -11.41 -23.70 51.10
C PRO A 113 -12.88 -24.09 50.97
N VAL A 114 -13.81 -23.18 51.25
CA VAL A 114 -15.26 -23.45 51.22
C VAL A 114 -15.73 -23.65 49.78
N LEU A 115 -15.32 -22.75 48.89
CA LEU A 115 -15.61 -22.84 47.46
C LEU A 115 -14.93 -24.04 46.83
N SER A 116 -13.68 -24.34 47.23
CA SER A 116 -12.93 -25.49 46.74
C SER A 116 -13.58 -26.81 47.16
N ASP A 117 -14.04 -26.93 48.40
CA ASP A 117 -14.75 -28.11 48.90
C ASP A 117 -16.11 -28.29 48.22
N GLU A 118 -16.83 -27.18 47.97
CA GLU A 118 -18.05 -27.17 47.19
C GLU A 118 -17.82 -27.69 45.76
N ALA A 119 -16.79 -27.19 45.07
CA ALA A 119 -16.45 -27.61 43.71
C ALA A 119 -16.08 -29.10 43.65
N VAL A 120 -15.28 -29.60 44.61
CA VAL A 120 -14.93 -31.03 44.73
C VAL A 120 -16.18 -31.88 44.92
N ARG A 121 -17.09 -31.45 45.81
CA ARG A 121 -18.34 -32.15 46.09
C ARG A 121 -19.24 -32.23 44.85
N ILE A 122 -19.43 -31.10 44.15
CA ILE A 122 -20.25 -31.02 42.93
C ILE A 122 -19.69 -31.94 41.85
N PHE A 123 -18.38 -31.87 41.60
CA PHE A 123 -17.72 -32.72 40.59
C PHE A 123 -17.90 -34.21 40.89
N ARG A 124 -17.61 -34.64 42.13
CA ARG A 124 -17.70 -36.05 42.53
C ARG A 124 -19.13 -36.58 42.40
N GLU A 125 -20.11 -35.80 42.84
CA GLU A 125 -21.52 -36.20 42.76
C GLU A 125 -22.01 -36.27 41.31
N ASN A 126 -21.73 -35.24 40.49
CA ASN A 126 -22.10 -35.23 39.08
C ASN A 126 -21.45 -36.38 38.32
N LYS A 127 -20.16 -36.66 38.55
CA LYS A 127 -19.44 -37.78 37.93
C LYS A 127 -20.06 -39.11 38.32
N ARG A 128 -20.33 -39.32 39.61
CA ARG A 128 -20.96 -40.53 40.12
C ARG A 128 -22.32 -40.75 39.47
N VAL A 129 -23.17 -39.72 39.40
CA VAL A 129 -24.50 -39.80 38.81
C VAL A 129 -24.44 -40.00 37.30
N ALA A 130 -23.71 -39.14 36.58
CA ALA A 130 -23.68 -39.18 35.12
C ALA A 130 -23.13 -40.51 34.58
N TYR A 131 -22.02 -41.01 35.14
CA TYR A 131 -21.38 -42.24 34.65
C TYR A 131 -22.03 -43.54 35.14
N SER A 132 -23.01 -43.47 36.05
CA SER A 132 -23.84 -44.62 36.45
C SER A 132 -25.23 -44.62 35.82
N THR A 133 -25.59 -43.56 35.07
CA THR A 133 -26.91 -43.44 34.44
C THR A 133 -26.93 -44.20 33.11
N ASP A 134 -27.92 -45.09 32.96
CA ASP A 134 -28.16 -45.90 31.76
C ASP A 134 -28.97 -45.14 30.70
N SER A 135 -28.47 -43.98 30.29
CA SER A 135 -29.07 -43.15 29.23
C SER A 135 -28.03 -42.25 28.56
N PHE A 136 -28.40 -41.67 27.41
CA PHE A 136 -27.54 -40.73 26.69
C PHE A 136 -27.42 -39.37 27.39
N TYR A 137 -26.24 -38.76 27.30
CA TYR A 137 -25.96 -37.40 27.72
C TYR A 137 -25.33 -36.59 26.57
N PRO A 138 -25.79 -35.35 26.29
CA PRO A 138 -27.02 -34.76 26.82
C PRO A 138 -28.26 -35.51 26.31
N GLN A 139 -29.41 -35.29 26.95
CA GLN A 139 -30.69 -35.85 26.52
C GLN A 139 -31.20 -35.20 25.23
N GLU A 140 -30.93 -33.90 25.07
CA GLU A 140 -31.28 -33.11 23.89
C GLU A 140 -29.99 -32.60 23.23
N ALA A 141 -29.87 -32.82 21.92
CA ALA A 141 -28.72 -32.33 21.15
C ALA A 141 -28.82 -30.82 20.88
N VAL A 142 -30.02 -30.24 20.93
CA VAL A 142 -30.27 -28.82 20.66
C VAL A 142 -31.11 -28.20 21.76
N ILE A 143 -30.69 -27.04 22.28
CA ILE A 143 -31.32 -26.34 23.40
C ILE A 143 -31.44 -24.84 23.09
N PHE A 144 -32.56 -24.22 23.46
CA PHE A 144 -32.70 -22.76 23.47
C PHE A 144 -31.91 -22.15 24.62
N ASP A 145 -31.03 -21.21 24.32
CA ASP A 145 -30.05 -20.64 25.25
C ASP A 145 -30.25 -19.13 25.49
N GLY A 146 -31.36 -18.56 25.02
CA GLY A 146 -31.72 -17.15 25.23
C GLY A 146 -31.91 -16.35 23.95
N GLU A 147 -32.10 -15.05 24.09
CA GLU A 147 -32.26 -14.08 23.01
C GLU A 147 -31.52 -12.79 23.37
N GLY A 148 -31.17 -11.98 22.37
CA GLY A 148 -30.43 -10.75 22.58
C GLY A 148 -30.31 -9.93 21.30
N ASN A 149 -29.47 -8.90 21.34
CA ASN A 149 -29.15 -8.08 20.19
C ASN A 149 -27.64 -8.05 19.96
N TYR A 150 -27.24 -7.89 18.71
CA TYR A 150 -25.90 -7.46 18.35
C TYR A 150 -26.00 -6.32 17.35
N ARG A 151 -25.67 -5.11 17.79
CA ARG A 151 -25.89 -3.91 16.98
C ARG A 151 -27.37 -3.83 16.56
N GLN A 152 -27.65 -3.98 15.27
CA GLN A 152 -29.00 -4.01 14.72
C GLN A 152 -29.67 -5.39 14.77
N PHE A 153 -28.90 -6.47 14.85
CA PHE A 153 -29.41 -7.81 14.64
C PHE A 153 -30.02 -8.35 15.94
N GLN A 154 -31.34 -8.54 15.96
CA GLN A 154 -32.00 -9.36 16.97
C GLN A 154 -31.66 -10.81 16.69
N PHE A 155 -31.27 -11.58 17.70
CA PHE A 155 -30.95 -12.99 17.54
C PHE A 155 -31.55 -13.86 18.65
N VAL A 156 -31.69 -15.14 18.33
CA VAL A 156 -31.90 -16.23 19.28
C VAL A 156 -30.62 -17.04 19.41
N ARG A 157 -30.32 -17.47 20.63
CA ARG A 157 -29.17 -18.32 20.96
C ARG A 157 -29.61 -19.77 20.93
N ILE A 158 -29.02 -20.56 20.02
CA ILE A 158 -29.35 -21.99 19.88
C ILE A 158 -28.09 -22.80 20.13
N ASN A 159 -28.07 -23.53 21.25
CA ASN A 159 -26.97 -24.45 21.56
C ASN A 159 -27.13 -25.76 20.80
N PHE A 160 -26.05 -26.24 20.18
CA PHE A 160 -25.98 -27.54 19.52
C PHE A 160 -24.77 -28.32 20.05
N THR A 161 -25.05 -29.53 20.55
CA THR A 161 -24.07 -30.50 21.05
C THR A 161 -24.06 -31.70 20.10
N PRO A 162 -23.10 -31.79 19.16
CA PRO A 162 -23.10 -32.79 18.07
C PRO A 162 -22.76 -34.21 18.51
N PHE A 163 -22.62 -34.47 19.81
CA PHE A 163 -22.46 -35.81 20.34
C PHE A 163 -23.42 -36.08 21.49
N ALA A 164 -23.93 -37.30 21.54
CA ALA A 164 -24.52 -37.86 22.74
C ALA A 164 -23.76 -39.13 23.16
N TYR A 165 -23.36 -39.17 24.43
CA TYR A 165 -22.59 -40.26 25.01
C TYR A 165 -23.44 -41.08 25.97
N HIS A 166 -23.39 -42.40 25.84
CA HIS A 166 -24.02 -43.33 26.76
C HIS A 166 -22.96 -43.94 27.71
N PRO A 167 -22.87 -43.51 28.98
CA PRO A 167 -21.73 -43.87 29.83
C PRO A 167 -21.64 -45.36 30.20
N VAL A 168 -22.78 -46.03 30.39
CA VAL A 168 -22.81 -47.47 30.75
C VAL A 168 -22.43 -48.37 29.57
N THR A 169 -23.02 -48.17 28.39
CA THR A 169 -22.72 -48.97 27.19
C THR A 169 -21.48 -48.50 26.43
N GLN A 170 -20.98 -47.30 26.74
CA GLN A 170 -19.86 -46.61 26.08
C GLN A 170 -20.12 -46.30 24.59
N GLN A 171 -21.38 -46.12 24.21
CA GLN A 171 -21.77 -45.78 22.84
C GLN A 171 -21.77 -44.27 22.62
N LEU A 172 -21.43 -43.85 21.39
CA LEU A 172 -21.53 -42.46 20.93
C LEU A 172 -22.50 -42.35 19.77
N VAL A 173 -23.40 -41.39 19.84
CA VAL A 173 -24.20 -40.92 18.70
C VAL A 173 -23.61 -39.60 18.23
N TYR A 174 -23.31 -39.52 16.93
CA TYR A 174 -22.85 -38.30 16.27
C TYR A 174 -24.02 -37.68 15.50
N PHE A 175 -24.28 -36.39 15.73
CA PHE A 175 -25.25 -35.59 15.01
C PHE A 175 -24.51 -34.73 13.99
N LYS A 176 -24.64 -35.05 12.70
CA LYS A 176 -23.99 -34.31 11.60
C LYS A 176 -24.62 -32.94 11.40
N SER A 177 -25.94 -32.85 11.55
CA SER A 177 -26.68 -31.61 11.46
C SER A 177 -28.01 -31.68 12.22
N ALA A 178 -28.54 -30.50 12.53
CA ALA A 178 -29.85 -30.31 13.14
C ALA A 178 -30.62 -29.21 12.40
N SER A 179 -31.79 -29.56 11.86
CA SER A 179 -32.69 -28.58 11.24
C SER A 179 -33.67 -28.05 12.28
N ILE A 180 -33.63 -26.74 12.51
CA ILE A 180 -34.35 -26.06 13.60
C ILE A 180 -35.30 -25.03 13.02
N ARG A 181 -36.55 -25.07 13.48
CA ARG A 181 -37.56 -24.05 13.19
C ARG A 181 -37.68 -23.09 14.37
N VAL A 182 -37.38 -21.82 14.10
CA VAL A 182 -37.61 -20.68 15.00
C VAL A 182 -38.97 -20.10 14.68
N GLU A 183 -39.87 -20.06 15.66
CA GLU A 183 -41.19 -19.44 15.54
C GLU A 183 -41.20 -18.06 16.19
N TYR A 184 -41.74 -17.06 15.50
CA TYR A 184 -41.81 -15.68 15.98
C TYR A 184 -43.09 -14.97 15.52
N THR A 185 -43.38 -13.82 16.13
CA THR A 185 -44.52 -12.98 15.79
C THR A 185 -44.04 -11.58 15.39
N LEU A 186 -44.56 -11.01 14.31
CA LEU A 186 -44.31 -9.61 13.93
C LEU A 186 -45.47 -8.72 14.40
N THR A 187 -45.18 -7.72 15.24
CA THR A 187 -46.19 -6.73 15.66
C THR A 187 -46.06 -5.42 14.88
N ALA A 188 -47.18 -4.92 14.34
CA ALA A 188 -47.23 -3.67 13.57
C ALA A 188 -46.75 -2.42 14.34
N ALA A 189 -46.79 -2.45 15.68
CA ALA A 189 -46.33 -1.36 16.55
C ALA A 189 -44.79 -1.27 16.69
N LYS A 190 -44.05 -2.35 16.40
CA LYS A 190 -42.58 -2.41 16.45
C LYS A 190 -41.90 -2.29 15.08
N GLN A 191 -42.68 -2.04 14.01
CA GLN A 191 -42.15 -1.58 12.71
C GLN A 191 -41.49 -0.20 12.79
N LYS A 192 -41.60 0.51 13.93
CA LYS A 192 -40.72 1.63 14.31
C LYS A 192 -39.47 1.09 15.02
N TYR A 193 -38.67 0.28 14.35
CA TYR A 193 -37.26 0.20 14.74
C TYR A 193 -36.69 1.59 14.45
N SER A 194 -36.03 2.24 15.42
CA SER A 194 -35.31 3.48 15.12
C SER A 194 -34.26 3.11 14.06
N PRO A 195 -34.29 3.70 12.86
CA PRO A 195 -33.30 3.41 11.83
C PRO A 195 -31.91 3.55 12.44
N LEU A 196 -31.18 2.45 12.59
CA LEU A 196 -29.76 2.55 12.91
C LEU A 196 -29.10 3.22 11.71
N LYS A 197 -28.30 4.25 11.93
CA LYS A 197 -27.66 4.98 10.83
C LYS A 197 -26.74 4.03 10.06
N GLN A 198 -26.70 4.18 8.74
CA GLN A 198 -25.86 3.39 7.82
C GLN A 198 -24.42 3.19 8.32
N ASN A 199 -23.84 4.19 8.99
CA ASN A 199 -22.48 4.16 9.52
C ASN A 199 -22.18 3.02 10.51
N LEU A 200 -23.17 2.54 11.28
CA LEU A 200 -22.94 1.46 12.27
C LEU A 200 -22.69 0.09 11.61
N ALA A 201 -23.24 -0.14 10.41
CA ALA A 201 -23.05 -1.39 9.67
C ALA A 201 -21.63 -1.52 9.07
N ASP A 202 -20.99 -0.38 8.74
CA ASP A 202 -19.64 -0.32 8.15
C ASP A 202 -18.52 -0.23 9.21
N SER A 203 -18.90 -0.09 10.49
CA SER A 203 -18.00 -0.06 11.64
C SER A 203 -17.20 -1.36 11.82
N PRO A 204 -16.00 -1.33 12.43
CA PRO A 204 -15.25 -2.55 12.77
C PRO A 204 -16.07 -3.58 13.55
N THR A 205 -16.90 -3.14 14.50
CA THR A 205 -17.85 -4.01 15.21
C THR A 205 -19.01 -4.49 14.33
N GLY A 206 -19.50 -3.68 13.40
CA GLY A 206 -20.51 -4.09 12.42
C GLY A 206 -19.99 -5.19 11.48
N ARG A 207 -18.69 -5.16 11.14
CA ARG A 207 -18.02 -6.23 10.38
C ARG A 207 -17.99 -7.56 11.15
N ASN A 208 -17.87 -7.52 12.47
CA ASN A 208 -17.93 -8.73 13.31
C ASN A 208 -19.31 -9.41 13.27
N ALA A 209 -20.38 -8.71 12.89
CA ALA A 209 -21.70 -9.33 12.73
C ALA A 209 -21.68 -10.46 11.68
N SER A 210 -20.87 -10.32 10.62
CA SER A 210 -20.67 -11.37 9.62
C SER A 210 -19.97 -12.62 10.14
N ILE A 211 -19.25 -12.50 11.25
CA ILE A 211 -18.55 -13.61 11.92
C ILE A 211 -19.44 -14.23 13.00
N LEU A 212 -20.23 -13.40 13.70
CA LEU A 212 -21.00 -13.81 14.88
C LEU A 212 -22.41 -14.32 14.53
N ILE A 213 -23.09 -13.67 13.57
CA ILE A 213 -24.46 -14.02 13.19
C ILE A 213 -24.44 -15.17 12.17
N TYR A 214 -25.09 -16.28 12.51
CA TYR A 214 -25.06 -17.51 11.72
C TYR A 214 -25.67 -17.34 10.32
N ASN A 215 -26.83 -16.71 10.23
CA ASN A 215 -27.54 -16.43 8.97
C ASN A 215 -27.34 -14.97 8.51
N TYR A 216 -26.13 -14.43 8.67
CA TYR A 216 -25.84 -13.01 8.41
C TYR A 216 -26.26 -12.55 7.01
N ASP A 217 -26.00 -13.32 5.96
CA ASP A 217 -26.32 -12.92 4.57
C ASP A 217 -27.81 -12.73 4.32
N GLU A 218 -28.65 -13.53 4.99
CA GLU A 218 -30.10 -13.41 4.97
C GLU A 218 -30.55 -12.22 5.85
N ALA A 219 -30.02 -12.17 7.08
CA ALA A 219 -30.36 -11.14 8.05
C ALA A 219 -30.02 -9.74 7.54
N LYS A 220 -28.87 -9.56 6.88
CA LYS A 220 -28.44 -8.29 6.30
C LYS A 220 -29.51 -7.71 5.37
N GLN A 221 -30.21 -8.55 4.60
CA GLN A 221 -31.26 -8.11 3.68
C GLN A 221 -32.51 -7.64 4.42
N TRP A 222 -32.91 -8.32 5.50
CA TRP A 222 -34.05 -7.92 6.32
C TRP A 222 -33.84 -6.55 6.94
N TYR A 223 -32.64 -6.30 7.49
CA TYR A 223 -32.30 -5.07 8.16
C TYR A 223 -31.97 -3.92 7.20
N GLN A 224 -31.53 -4.22 5.97
CA GLN A 224 -31.23 -3.20 4.95
C GLN A 224 -32.39 -2.30 4.56
N LYS A 225 -33.62 -2.84 4.60
CA LYS A 225 -34.84 -2.13 4.21
C LYS A 225 -35.20 -0.97 5.16
N TYR A 226 -34.58 -0.92 6.34
CA TYR A 226 -34.93 0.00 7.43
C TYR A 226 -33.84 1.05 7.72
N PHE A 227 -32.84 1.20 6.85
CA PHE A 227 -31.83 2.28 6.95
C PHE A 227 -32.39 3.61 6.45
N GLU A 228 -32.20 4.69 7.21
CA GLU A 228 -32.44 6.06 6.74
C GLU A 228 -31.13 6.78 6.43
N PRO A 229 -31.03 7.52 5.30
CA PRO A 229 -29.92 8.42 5.02
C PRO A 229 -29.85 9.54 6.07
N ASN A 230 -28.68 9.71 6.69
CA ASN A 230 -28.47 10.66 7.78
C ASN A 230 -28.64 12.12 7.29
N SER A 231 -29.48 12.94 7.95
CA SER A 231 -29.69 14.35 7.57
C SER A 231 -29.52 15.41 8.66
N SER A 232 -29.31 15.08 9.95
CA SER A 232 -29.26 16.17 10.97
C SER A 232 -28.70 15.90 12.38
N SER A 233 -28.21 14.70 12.75
CA SER A 233 -27.72 14.46 14.13
C SER A 233 -26.20 14.26 14.24
N SER A 234 -25.62 14.82 15.31
CA SER A 234 -24.19 14.74 15.64
C SER A 234 -23.75 13.28 15.84
N TYR A 235 -22.85 12.81 14.98
CA TYR A 235 -22.30 11.46 15.00
C TYR A 235 -21.08 11.41 15.95
N TYR A 236 -21.10 10.51 16.95
CA TYR A 236 -20.02 10.30 17.91
C TYR A 236 -19.87 8.80 18.19
N ASP A 237 -18.89 8.18 17.54
CA ASP A 237 -18.56 6.75 17.68
C ASP A 237 -17.70 6.45 18.93
N TYR A 238 -17.16 7.47 19.58
CA TYR A 238 -16.36 7.34 20.78
C TYR A 238 -16.87 8.27 21.88
N VAL A 239 -17.23 7.71 23.05
CA VAL A 239 -17.73 8.49 24.18
C VAL A 239 -16.76 8.39 25.37
N ILE A 240 -16.35 9.54 25.90
CA ILE A 240 -15.61 9.64 27.16
C ILE A 240 -16.58 10.06 28.26
N ILE A 241 -16.71 9.23 29.29
CA ILE A 241 -17.48 9.55 30.50
C ILE A 241 -16.50 9.90 31.61
N THR A 242 -16.58 11.12 32.14
CA THR A 242 -15.58 11.64 33.08
C THR A 242 -16.22 12.52 34.17
N THR A 243 -15.43 12.97 35.14
CA THR A 243 -15.84 14.01 36.11
C THR A 243 -15.64 15.42 35.52
N ASP A 244 -16.34 16.42 36.06
CA ASP A 244 -16.14 17.82 35.63
C ASP A 244 -14.69 18.29 35.84
N ALA A 245 -14.03 17.83 36.91
CA ALA A 245 -12.64 18.16 37.22
C ALA A 245 -11.64 17.63 36.17
N LEU A 246 -11.97 16.52 35.49
CA LEU A 246 -11.11 15.86 34.52
C LEU A 246 -11.46 16.20 33.07
N GLN A 247 -12.59 16.87 32.81
CA GLN A 247 -13.07 17.17 31.46
C GLN A 247 -12.01 17.87 30.57
N ASN A 248 -11.30 18.86 31.12
CA ASN A 248 -10.25 19.57 30.37
C ASN A 248 -8.95 18.75 30.26
N THR A 249 -8.72 17.81 31.17
CA THR A 249 -7.50 16.98 31.24
C THR A 249 -7.35 16.07 30.03
N VAL A 250 -8.47 15.63 29.46
CA VAL A 250 -8.51 14.64 28.36
C VAL A 250 -8.44 15.28 26.98
N THR A 251 -8.33 16.61 26.88
CA THR A 251 -8.34 17.35 25.60
C THR A 251 -7.29 16.84 24.61
N SER A 252 -6.06 16.57 25.06
CA SER A 252 -4.99 16.06 24.17
C SER A 252 -5.33 14.66 23.62
N PHE A 253 -5.96 13.82 24.44
CA PHE A 253 -6.41 12.49 24.06
C PHE A 253 -7.58 12.55 23.07
N VAL A 254 -8.53 13.44 23.30
CA VAL A 254 -9.64 13.73 22.36
C VAL A 254 -9.09 14.13 21.00
N ASN A 255 -8.17 15.09 20.95
CA ASN A 255 -7.56 15.55 19.71
C ASN A 255 -6.83 14.42 18.98
N TRP A 256 -6.10 13.56 19.71
CA TRP A 256 -5.46 12.39 19.11
C TRP A 256 -6.46 11.42 18.53
N LYS A 257 -7.51 11.04 19.27
CA LYS A 257 -8.55 10.12 18.78
C LYS A 257 -9.27 10.67 17.55
N GLN A 258 -9.54 11.98 17.52
CA GLN A 258 -10.04 12.67 16.33
C GLN A 258 -9.06 12.60 15.16
N SER A 259 -7.76 12.75 15.41
CA SER A 259 -6.74 12.65 14.34
C SER A 259 -6.61 11.25 13.73
N VAL A 260 -6.96 10.19 14.47
CA VAL A 260 -6.96 8.80 13.98
C VAL A 260 -8.35 8.32 13.53
N GLY A 261 -9.30 9.24 13.38
CA GLY A 261 -10.58 9.00 12.70
C GLY A 261 -11.82 8.84 13.58
N TYR A 262 -11.72 8.99 14.89
CA TYR A 262 -12.88 8.92 15.80
C TYR A 262 -13.62 10.24 15.92
N SER A 263 -14.94 10.19 16.06
CA SER A 263 -15.74 11.32 16.49
C SER A 263 -16.03 11.20 17.99
N VAL A 264 -15.34 12.03 18.77
CA VAL A 264 -15.33 11.92 20.24
C VAL A 264 -16.33 12.87 20.90
N ASN A 265 -17.15 12.35 21.82
CA ASN A 265 -17.98 13.13 22.73
C ASN A 265 -17.51 12.97 24.17
N VAL A 266 -17.31 14.08 24.89
CA VAL A 266 -16.94 14.07 26.32
C VAL A 266 -18.14 14.49 27.15
N VAL A 267 -18.58 13.61 28.05
CA VAL A 267 -19.76 13.81 28.89
C VAL A 267 -19.40 13.67 30.36
N THR A 268 -19.89 14.57 31.21
CA THR A 268 -19.62 14.52 32.64
C THR A 268 -20.68 13.74 33.41
N VAL A 269 -20.27 13.01 34.45
CA VAL A 269 -21.22 12.27 35.31
C VAL A 269 -22.21 13.17 36.03
N THR A 270 -21.84 14.43 36.32
CA THR A 270 -22.77 15.44 36.84
C THR A 270 -23.89 15.71 35.83
N TRP A 271 -23.55 15.91 34.56
CA TRP A 271 -24.56 16.09 33.50
C TRP A 271 -25.44 14.85 33.34
N ILE A 272 -24.87 13.65 33.30
CA ILE A 272 -25.66 12.40 33.18
C ILE A 272 -26.62 12.27 34.37
N ASN A 273 -26.11 12.50 35.59
CA ASN A 273 -26.89 12.36 36.81
C ASN A 273 -28.11 13.30 36.87
N SER A 274 -28.03 14.47 36.22
CA SER A 274 -29.10 15.46 36.11
C SER A 274 -30.07 15.21 34.95
N ASN A 275 -29.66 14.52 33.88
CA ASN A 275 -30.46 14.37 32.66
C ASN A 275 -31.08 12.98 32.46
N TYR A 276 -30.57 11.96 33.16
CA TYR A 276 -31.07 10.59 33.04
C TYR A 276 -31.65 10.08 34.36
N SER A 277 -32.75 9.34 34.26
CA SER A 277 -33.37 8.62 35.38
C SER A 277 -32.71 7.26 35.58
N GLY A 278 -32.77 6.74 36.80
CA GLY A 278 -32.17 5.46 37.21
C GLY A 278 -32.13 5.36 38.73
N SER A 279 -32.11 4.14 39.26
CA SER A 279 -32.01 3.88 40.70
C SER A 279 -30.71 4.40 41.31
N ASP A 280 -29.63 4.38 40.53
CA ASP A 280 -28.31 4.85 40.92
C ASP A 280 -27.49 5.37 39.72
N LEU A 281 -26.28 5.87 39.99
CA LEU A 281 -25.41 6.43 38.95
C LEU A 281 -25.04 5.42 37.85
N PRO A 282 -24.67 4.15 38.16
CA PRO A 282 -24.42 3.18 37.10
C PRO A 282 -25.64 2.93 36.20
N GLN A 283 -26.86 2.88 36.74
CA GLN A 283 -28.05 2.72 35.89
C GLN A 283 -28.29 3.96 35.04
N LYS A 284 -28.08 5.16 35.58
CA LYS A 284 -28.20 6.42 34.81
C LYS A 284 -27.18 6.50 33.67
N ILE A 285 -25.93 6.06 33.90
CA ILE A 285 -24.91 5.96 32.86
C ILE A 285 -25.32 4.97 31.77
N ARG A 286 -25.79 3.77 32.14
CA ARG A 286 -26.26 2.78 31.17
C ARG A 286 -27.47 3.29 30.38
N ASN A 287 -28.42 3.97 31.03
CA ASN A 287 -29.57 4.57 30.37
C ASN A 287 -29.18 5.69 29.39
N PHE A 288 -28.17 6.50 29.73
CA PHE A 288 -27.57 7.45 28.80
C PHE A 288 -26.98 6.77 27.56
N LEU A 289 -26.22 5.69 27.76
CA LEU A 289 -25.64 4.93 26.65
C LEU A 289 -26.74 4.31 25.78
N ILE A 290 -27.79 3.71 26.37
CA ILE A 290 -28.95 3.17 25.65
C ILE A 290 -29.62 4.25 24.78
N ASP A 291 -29.90 5.41 25.35
CA ASP A 291 -30.57 6.53 24.66
C ASP A 291 -29.72 7.05 23.49
N LYS A 292 -28.41 7.22 23.71
CA LYS A 292 -27.49 7.80 22.71
C LYS A 292 -26.86 6.81 21.76
N TYR A 293 -27.02 5.52 22.00
CA TYR A 293 -26.41 4.45 21.21
C TYR A 293 -26.68 4.59 19.71
N SER A 294 -27.96 4.57 19.33
CA SER A 294 -28.38 4.66 17.93
C SER A 294 -28.25 6.08 17.36
N GLU A 295 -28.47 7.10 18.20
CA GLU A 295 -28.38 8.51 17.80
C GLU A 295 -26.95 8.90 17.42
N CYS A 296 -25.99 8.58 18.28
CA CYS A 296 -24.59 8.94 18.09
C CYS A 296 -23.81 7.91 17.27
N GLY A 297 -24.25 6.65 17.26
CA GLY A 297 -23.50 5.56 16.63
C GLY A 297 -22.34 5.07 17.50
N ILE A 298 -22.55 5.00 18.82
CA ILE A 298 -21.49 4.72 19.80
C ILE A 298 -20.86 3.34 19.54
N GLU A 299 -19.54 3.30 19.45
CA GLU A 299 -18.76 2.07 19.38
C GLU A 299 -17.93 1.83 20.63
N TYR A 300 -17.24 2.87 21.09
CA TYR A 300 -16.29 2.79 22.20
C TYR A 300 -16.71 3.72 23.33
N VAL A 301 -16.57 3.24 24.56
CA VAL A 301 -16.83 4.02 25.77
C VAL A 301 -15.60 3.95 26.68
N LEU A 302 -14.99 5.10 26.95
CA LEU A 302 -13.89 5.22 27.90
C LEU A 302 -14.36 5.94 29.17
N ILE A 303 -14.30 5.23 30.30
CA ILE A 303 -14.62 5.79 31.62
C ILE A 303 -13.33 6.33 32.25
N ILE A 304 -13.30 7.62 32.59
CA ILE A 304 -12.13 8.28 33.19
C ILE A 304 -12.52 8.88 34.55
N GLY A 305 -12.02 8.25 35.60
CA GLY A 305 -12.34 8.57 36.98
C GLY A 305 -12.19 7.35 37.87
N ASP A 306 -11.83 7.56 39.13
CA ASP A 306 -11.80 6.47 40.11
C ASP A 306 -13.18 5.84 40.27
N VAL A 307 -13.23 4.60 40.77
CA VAL A 307 -14.50 3.92 41.04
C VAL A 307 -15.32 4.60 42.15
N SER A 308 -14.70 5.43 42.99
CA SER A 308 -15.44 6.30 43.91
C SER A 308 -16.21 7.42 43.19
N ASP A 309 -15.72 7.85 42.02
CA ASP A 309 -16.35 8.90 41.22
C ASP A 309 -17.34 8.32 40.20
N ILE A 310 -16.93 7.24 39.54
CA ILE A 310 -17.68 6.56 38.48
C ILE A 310 -17.66 5.05 38.80
N PRO A 311 -18.64 4.55 39.58
CA PRO A 311 -18.63 3.17 40.06
C PRO A 311 -18.66 2.15 38.92
N MET A 312 -18.12 0.96 39.16
CA MET A 312 -18.46 -0.22 38.37
C MET A 312 -19.81 -0.77 38.88
N ARG A 313 -20.56 -1.52 38.06
CA ARG A 313 -21.77 -2.19 38.55
C ARG A 313 -21.37 -3.39 39.39
N MET A 314 -21.85 -3.46 40.64
CA MET A 314 -21.75 -4.68 41.44
C MET A 314 -22.77 -5.70 40.94
N CYS A 315 -22.30 -6.90 40.60
CA CYS A 315 -23.12 -8.01 40.11
C CYS A 315 -23.01 -9.23 41.02
N SER A 316 -24.05 -10.05 41.08
CA SER A 316 -24.15 -11.22 41.96
C SER A 316 -24.27 -12.52 41.15
N PRO A 317 -23.21 -12.95 40.43
CA PRO A 317 -23.28 -14.10 39.55
C PRO A 317 -23.77 -15.37 40.27
N LYS A 318 -23.37 -15.57 41.53
CA LYS A 318 -23.89 -16.66 42.37
C LYS A 318 -25.26 -16.27 42.94
N PRO A 319 -26.35 -16.95 42.56
CA PRO A 319 -27.69 -16.60 43.02
C PRO A 319 -27.84 -16.83 44.54
N ASP A 320 -28.76 -16.09 45.16
CA ASP A 320 -29.17 -16.21 46.57
C ASP A 320 -28.07 -15.90 47.62
N THR A 321 -26.90 -15.38 47.22
CA THR A 321 -25.79 -15.00 48.12
C THR A 321 -24.99 -13.81 47.57
N THR A 322 -24.36 -13.02 48.44
CA THR A 322 -23.46 -11.92 48.05
C THR A 322 -21.98 -12.28 48.17
N SER A 323 -21.67 -13.55 48.49
CA SER A 323 -20.30 -14.00 48.74
C SER A 323 -19.39 -13.92 47.52
N GLU A 324 -19.96 -13.96 46.31
CA GLU A 324 -19.25 -13.89 45.02
C GLU A 324 -19.57 -12.60 44.25
N ASP A 325 -19.97 -11.53 44.95
CA ASP A 325 -20.29 -10.26 44.31
C ASP A 325 -19.06 -9.68 43.58
N THR A 326 -19.28 -9.35 42.30
CA THR A 326 -18.22 -9.00 41.36
C THR A 326 -18.52 -7.69 40.64
N PRO A 327 -17.71 -6.64 40.84
CA PRO A 327 -17.84 -5.39 40.12
C PRO A 327 -17.37 -5.54 38.67
N THR A 328 -18.15 -5.04 37.72
CA THR A 328 -17.86 -5.14 36.29
C THR A 328 -18.25 -3.89 35.51
N ASP A 329 -17.45 -3.57 34.49
CA ASP A 329 -17.79 -2.59 33.46
C ASP A 329 -18.55 -3.23 32.29
N TYR A 330 -18.69 -4.57 32.26
CA TYR A 330 -19.46 -5.27 31.23
C TYR A 330 -20.94 -4.86 31.23
N TYR A 331 -21.45 -4.42 32.38
CA TYR A 331 -22.79 -3.83 32.52
C TYR A 331 -23.01 -2.60 31.63
N TYR A 332 -21.95 -1.83 31.34
CA TYR A 332 -22.03 -0.67 30.44
C TYR A 332 -21.89 -1.05 28.97
N ALA A 333 -21.40 -2.26 28.69
CA ALA A 333 -21.16 -2.76 27.34
C ALA A 333 -22.40 -3.45 26.75
N ASP A 334 -23.09 -4.25 27.56
CA ASP A 334 -24.38 -4.84 27.24
C ASP A 334 -25.47 -3.80 27.52
N LEU A 335 -26.13 -3.32 26.46
CA LEU A 335 -27.18 -2.30 26.51
C LEU A 335 -28.59 -2.90 26.35
N THR A 336 -28.72 -4.15 25.89
CA THR A 336 -30.04 -4.76 25.62
C THR A 336 -30.45 -5.86 26.58
N GLY A 337 -29.49 -6.52 27.25
CA GLY A 337 -29.72 -7.50 28.28
C GLY A 337 -30.43 -6.91 29.50
N ASN A 338 -31.24 -7.72 30.16
CA ASN A 338 -31.89 -7.35 31.42
C ASN A 338 -31.12 -7.92 32.61
N TRP A 339 -30.27 -7.07 33.17
CA TRP A 339 -29.42 -7.36 34.31
C TRP A 339 -30.13 -7.34 35.67
N ASN A 340 -31.45 -7.16 35.72
CA ASN A 340 -32.25 -7.22 36.96
C ASN A 340 -33.70 -7.57 36.58
N SER A 341 -33.88 -8.80 36.09
CA SER A 341 -35.12 -9.29 35.49
C SER A 341 -36.22 -9.57 36.50
N ASP A 342 -35.86 -9.95 37.72
CA ASP A 342 -36.80 -10.18 38.82
C ASP A 342 -37.05 -8.93 39.69
N GLY A 343 -36.25 -7.88 39.50
CA GLY A 343 -36.45 -6.56 40.10
C GLY A 343 -35.99 -6.47 41.55
N ASP A 344 -35.13 -7.37 42.01
CA ASP A 344 -34.70 -7.46 43.41
C ASP A 344 -33.46 -6.58 43.75
N SER A 345 -32.87 -5.95 42.74
CA SER A 345 -31.68 -5.07 42.81
C SER A 345 -30.36 -5.79 43.00
N ARG A 346 -30.33 -7.11 42.84
CA ARG A 346 -29.12 -7.89 42.62
C ARG A 346 -28.97 -8.04 41.12
N TYR A 347 -27.80 -7.67 40.59
CA TYR A 347 -27.63 -7.54 39.15
C TYR A 347 -26.83 -8.70 38.58
N GLY A 348 -27.23 -9.26 37.45
CA GLY A 348 -26.47 -10.30 36.74
C GLY A 348 -26.48 -11.65 37.47
N GLU A 349 -27.60 -12.05 38.04
CA GLU A 349 -27.76 -13.31 38.75
C GLU A 349 -27.97 -14.50 37.82
N TYR A 350 -27.11 -15.52 37.96
CA TYR A 350 -27.21 -16.73 37.14
C TYR A 350 -28.54 -17.45 37.35
N GLY A 351 -29.32 -17.57 36.27
CA GLY A 351 -30.60 -18.28 36.26
C GLY A 351 -31.80 -17.47 36.77
N GLN A 352 -31.58 -16.24 37.24
CA GLN A 352 -32.61 -15.27 37.66
C GLN A 352 -32.69 -14.10 36.67
N ASP A 353 -31.55 -13.64 36.16
CA ASP A 353 -31.45 -12.53 35.19
C ASP A 353 -31.26 -12.97 33.74
N ASN A 354 -31.61 -12.08 32.81
CA ASN A 354 -31.51 -12.28 31.37
C ASN A 354 -30.41 -11.40 30.75
N VAL A 355 -29.16 -11.68 31.15
CA VAL A 355 -27.96 -11.13 30.51
C VAL A 355 -27.72 -11.86 29.18
N ASP A 356 -27.57 -11.12 28.07
CA ASP A 356 -27.47 -11.73 26.74
C ASP A 356 -26.02 -12.07 26.30
N TRP A 357 -25.03 -11.55 27.05
CA TRP A 357 -23.58 -11.74 26.89
C TRP A 357 -22.96 -11.13 25.64
N VAL A 358 -23.71 -10.37 24.86
CA VAL A 358 -23.24 -9.80 23.61
C VAL A 358 -23.19 -8.28 23.76
N PRO A 359 -22.01 -7.66 23.63
CA PRO A 359 -21.85 -6.23 23.89
C PRO A 359 -22.32 -5.39 22.70
N GLU A 360 -23.04 -4.31 22.98
CA GLU A 360 -23.35 -3.26 22.00
C GLU A 360 -22.21 -2.26 21.86
N VAL A 361 -21.50 -1.96 22.95
CA VAL A 361 -20.37 -1.02 22.97
C VAL A 361 -19.16 -1.63 23.68
N ILE A 362 -17.97 -1.18 23.34
CA ILE A 362 -16.71 -1.68 23.87
C ILE A 362 -16.21 -0.73 24.95
N VAL A 363 -16.04 -1.23 26.17
CA VAL A 363 -15.76 -0.40 27.36
C VAL A 363 -14.33 -0.57 27.85
N GLY A 364 -13.67 0.54 28.19
CA GLY A 364 -12.41 0.54 28.94
C GLY A 364 -12.40 1.65 29.99
N ARG A 365 -11.44 1.59 30.91
CA ARG A 365 -11.40 2.49 32.09
C ARG A 365 -10.00 3.03 32.38
N ILE A 366 -9.91 4.32 32.73
CA ILE A 366 -8.75 4.92 33.41
C ILE A 366 -9.18 5.26 34.85
N PRO A 367 -8.87 4.39 35.84
CA PRO A 367 -9.42 4.48 37.20
C PRO A 367 -8.65 5.46 38.09
N TRP A 368 -8.53 6.72 37.68
CA TRP A 368 -7.80 7.78 38.40
C TRP A 368 -8.56 9.11 38.40
N SER A 369 -8.64 9.76 39.56
CA SER A 369 -9.24 11.09 39.73
C SER A 369 -8.24 12.24 39.63
N ASP A 370 -6.94 11.95 39.76
CA ASP A 370 -5.88 12.96 39.72
C ASP A 370 -5.57 13.38 38.27
N ALA A 371 -5.75 14.66 37.97
CA ALA A 371 -5.57 15.21 36.62
C ALA A 371 -4.16 14.99 36.05
N SER A 372 -3.12 15.08 36.90
CA SER A 372 -1.74 14.88 36.44
C SER A 372 -1.49 13.43 36.02
N THR A 373 -2.02 12.49 36.79
CA THR A 373 -1.95 11.05 36.53
C THR A 373 -2.74 10.69 35.28
N VAL A 374 -3.98 11.19 35.15
CA VAL A 374 -4.81 10.96 33.96
C VAL A 374 -4.12 11.49 32.70
N SER A 375 -3.59 12.71 32.73
CA SER A 375 -2.85 13.28 31.59
C SER A 375 -1.64 12.43 31.20
N MET A 376 -0.90 11.92 32.19
CA MET A 376 0.26 11.04 31.96
C MET A 376 -0.14 9.72 31.30
N ILE A 377 -1.26 9.12 31.75
CA ILE A 377 -1.81 7.90 31.15
C ILE A 377 -2.24 8.19 29.72
N CYS A 378 -3.05 9.23 29.47
CA CYS A 378 -3.49 9.64 28.15
C CYS A 378 -2.30 9.82 27.18
N ASN A 379 -1.26 10.55 27.59
CA ASN A 379 -0.08 10.76 26.75
C ASN A 379 0.67 9.45 26.46
N LYS A 380 0.73 8.52 27.41
CA LYS A 380 1.30 7.19 27.17
C LYS A 380 0.50 6.39 26.15
N LEU A 381 -0.83 6.43 26.21
CA LEU A 381 -1.69 5.74 25.24
C LEU A 381 -1.49 6.31 23.83
N ILE A 382 -1.41 7.64 23.71
CA ILE A 382 -1.08 8.34 22.45
C ILE A 382 0.29 7.89 21.93
N ASN A 383 1.31 7.85 22.80
CA ASN A 383 2.65 7.42 22.43
C ASN A 383 2.69 5.97 21.98
N PHE A 384 1.94 5.09 22.65
CA PHE A 384 1.81 3.70 22.23
C PHE A 384 1.17 3.63 20.85
N GLU A 385 0.02 4.25 20.64
CA GLU A 385 -0.74 4.15 19.38
C GLU A 385 -0.05 4.86 18.19
N SER A 386 0.77 5.89 18.44
CA SER A 386 1.58 6.55 17.42
C SER A 386 2.85 5.77 17.05
N ASN A 387 3.40 4.98 17.96
CA ASN A 387 4.64 4.24 17.72
C ASN A 387 4.44 3.07 16.74
N ARG A 388 5.33 2.90 15.75
CA ARG A 388 5.32 1.78 14.78
C ARG A 388 6.48 0.79 14.97
N GLY A 389 7.14 0.84 16.12
CA GLY A 389 8.34 0.06 16.41
C GLY A 389 8.08 -1.45 16.42
N SER A 390 9.05 -2.22 15.92
CA SER A 390 8.98 -3.68 15.84
C SER A 390 8.87 -4.38 17.19
N TRP A 391 9.25 -3.72 18.29
CA TRP A 391 9.10 -4.22 19.66
C TRP A 391 7.67 -4.63 20.01
N LYS A 392 6.67 -4.06 19.33
CA LYS A 392 5.25 -4.38 19.53
C LYS A 392 4.89 -5.83 19.18
N LYS A 393 5.75 -6.50 18.41
CA LYS A 393 5.62 -7.92 18.07
C LYS A 393 6.15 -8.83 19.17
N ASN A 394 6.96 -8.30 20.10
CA ASN A 394 7.63 -9.11 21.09
C ASN A 394 6.76 -9.35 22.33
N ALA A 395 6.95 -10.51 22.98
CA ALA A 395 6.20 -10.87 24.17
C ALA A 395 7.08 -11.32 25.36
N LEU A 396 6.65 -10.98 26.57
CA LEU A 396 7.10 -11.64 27.80
C LEU A 396 5.99 -12.58 28.29
N LEU A 397 6.30 -13.86 28.44
CA LEU A 397 5.34 -14.93 28.74
C LEU A 397 5.69 -15.61 30.07
N LEU A 398 4.82 -15.47 31.08
CA LEU A 398 5.08 -15.89 32.45
C LEU A 398 4.10 -17.00 32.89
N GLY A 399 4.60 -18.23 33.02
CA GLY A 399 3.80 -19.40 33.41
C GLY A 399 4.12 -19.88 34.82
N ALA A 400 3.27 -19.58 35.79
CA ALA A 400 3.40 -20.12 37.15
C ALA A 400 2.76 -21.51 37.26
N MET A 401 3.16 -22.27 38.29
CA MET A 401 2.38 -23.46 38.68
C MET A 401 1.06 -23.00 39.31
N ILE A 402 -0.06 -23.56 38.88
CA ILE A 402 -1.38 -23.25 39.43
C ILE A 402 -1.76 -24.25 40.52
N ASN A 403 -1.61 -25.54 40.24
CA ASN A 403 -1.73 -26.60 41.23
C ASN A 403 -0.91 -27.83 40.83
N TYR A 404 -0.57 -28.63 41.83
CA TYR A 404 0.16 -29.87 41.64
C TYR A 404 -0.75 -31.10 41.54
N THR A 405 -0.18 -32.21 41.06
CA THR A 405 -0.84 -33.52 41.09
C THR A 405 -1.15 -33.91 42.54
N ASN A 406 -2.38 -34.36 42.78
CA ASN A 406 -2.87 -34.79 44.09
C ASN A 406 -2.69 -33.78 45.23
N GLU A 407 -2.52 -32.49 44.93
CA GLU A 407 -2.36 -31.43 45.94
C GLU A 407 -3.47 -31.49 47.01
N ASP A 408 -3.06 -31.33 48.28
CA ASP A 408 -3.92 -31.45 49.48
C ASP A 408 -4.70 -32.79 49.55
N ASN A 409 -4.15 -33.85 48.94
CA ASN A 409 -4.75 -35.17 48.80
C ASN A 409 -6.14 -35.15 48.12
N ARG A 410 -6.35 -34.20 47.20
CA ARG A 410 -7.65 -33.99 46.56
C ARG A 410 -7.82 -34.73 45.23
N GLY A 411 -6.80 -35.42 44.75
CA GLY A 411 -6.80 -36.15 43.47
C GLY A 411 -6.73 -35.24 42.25
N TYR A 412 -6.16 -34.03 42.39
CA TYR A 412 -6.05 -33.06 41.31
C TYR A 412 -5.08 -33.52 40.22
N ALA A 413 -5.37 -33.16 38.97
CA ALA A 413 -4.38 -33.20 37.90
C ALA A 413 -3.50 -31.95 37.99
N LYS A 414 -2.21 -32.05 37.66
CA LYS A 414 -1.30 -30.90 37.60
C LYS A 414 -1.79 -29.87 36.58
N THR A 415 -1.76 -28.60 36.96
CA THR A 415 -2.05 -27.47 36.07
C THR A 415 -0.83 -26.56 36.02
N ASP A 416 -0.04 -26.71 34.95
CA ASP A 416 1.17 -25.94 34.70
C ASP A 416 0.88 -24.78 33.74
N GLY A 417 0.96 -23.54 34.23
CA GLY A 417 0.69 -22.32 33.46
C GLY A 417 1.64 -22.13 32.28
N ALA A 418 2.81 -22.80 32.26
CA ALA A 418 3.68 -22.85 31.09
C ALA A 418 2.96 -23.42 29.85
N THR A 419 1.95 -24.27 30.02
CA THR A 419 1.18 -24.83 28.91
C THR A 419 0.46 -23.74 28.10
N LEU A 420 -0.15 -22.76 28.76
CA LEU A 420 -0.79 -21.62 28.08
C LEU A 420 0.24 -20.76 27.36
N MET A 421 1.39 -20.51 28.00
CA MET A 421 2.46 -19.72 27.41
C MET A 421 3.06 -20.40 26.17
N GLU A 422 3.17 -21.73 26.18
CA GLU A 422 3.65 -22.48 25.02
C GLU A 422 2.71 -22.39 23.82
N ILE A 423 1.40 -22.41 24.06
CA ILE A 423 0.40 -22.17 23.01
C ILE A 423 0.49 -20.72 22.52
N HIS A 424 0.67 -19.75 23.42
CA HIS A 424 0.80 -18.33 23.07
C HIS A 424 2.04 -18.07 22.20
N LYS A 425 3.16 -18.78 22.38
CA LYS A 425 4.34 -18.65 21.49
C LYS A 425 3.98 -18.79 20.01
N VAL A 426 3.06 -19.69 19.68
CA VAL A 426 2.59 -19.88 18.30
C VAL A 426 1.92 -18.62 17.76
N LEU A 427 1.11 -17.93 18.57
CA LEU A 427 0.49 -16.66 18.20
C LEU A 427 1.55 -15.58 17.90
N ILE A 428 2.59 -15.48 18.74
CA ILE A 428 3.69 -14.52 18.55
C ILE A 428 4.51 -14.84 17.28
N GLN A 429 4.73 -16.13 17.00
CA GLN A 429 5.44 -16.57 15.80
C GLN A 429 4.68 -16.22 14.52
N ASN A 430 3.34 -16.27 14.54
CA ASN A 430 2.51 -15.92 13.38
C ASN A 430 2.73 -14.48 12.89
N ILE A 431 3.14 -13.57 13.77
CA ILE A 431 3.47 -12.17 13.42
C ILE A 431 4.97 -11.90 13.29
N SER A 432 5.79 -12.96 13.28
CA SER A 432 7.26 -12.89 13.31
C SER A 432 7.81 -12.15 14.53
N GLY A 433 7.13 -12.24 15.67
CA GLY A 433 7.58 -11.67 16.93
C GLY A 433 8.61 -12.54 17.65
N SER A 434 9.40 -11.93 18.54
CA SER A 434 10.24 -12.66 19.49
C SER A 434 9.56 -12.81 20.84
N TYR A 435 9.98 -13.77 21.65
CA TYR A 435 9.41 -13.97 22.97
C TYR A 435 10.47 -14.35 24.00
N THR A 436 10.24 -13.94 25.24
CA THR A 436 10.95 -14.41 26.43
C THR A 436 9.98 -15.20 27.28
N THR A 437 10.33 -16.44 27.62
CA THR A 437 9.50 -17.29 28.49
C THR A 437 10.11 -17.42 29.88
N MET A 438 9.27 -17.35 30.90
CA MET A 438 9.67 -17.61 32.28
C MET A 438 8.69 -18.57 32.96
N TYR A 439 9.18 -19.76 33.33
CA TYR A 439 8.37 -20.83 33.92
C TYR A 439 8.87 -21.22 35.32
N GLU A 440 8.00 -21.86 36.10
CA GLU A 440 8.36 -22.39 37.43
C GLU A 440 9.45 -23.47 37.31
N LYS A 441 10.63 -23.20 37.86
CA LYS A 441 11.81 -24.10 37.78
C LYS A 441 12.40 -24.48 39.13
N ALA A 442 11.78 -24.06 40.22
CA ALA A 442 12.19 -24.40 41.56
C ALA A 442 11.30 -25.52 42.14
N GLY A 443 11.78 -26.15 43.20
CA GLY A 443 11.01 -27.12 43.98
C GLY A 443 11.12 -28.55 43.49
N LEU A 444 10.29 -29.41 44.08
CA LEU A 444 10.34 -30.86 43.89
C LEU A 444 9.67 -31.33 42.58
N ASP A 445 8.74 -30.55 42.04
CA ASP A 445 8.01 -30.88 40.79
C ASP A 445 7.93 -29.68 39.82
N ALA A 446 9.09 -29.20 39.36
CA ALA A 446 9.20 -28.07 38.43
C ALA A 446 8.39 -28.25 37.13
N SER A 447 8.17 -27.16 36.39
CA SER A 447 7.58 -27.19 35.05
C SER A 447 8.42 -28.06 34.11
N ALA A 448 7.78 -28.90 33.31
CA ALA A 448 8.44 -29.76 32.34
C ALA A 448 8.93 -29.00 31.09
N TYR A 449 8.37 -27.83 30.80
CA TYR A 449 8.68 -27.05 29.60
C TYR A 449 9.99 -26.27 29.73
N SER A 450 10.80 -26.21 28.68
CA SER A 450 11.99 -25.35 28.65
C SER A 450 11.61 -23.86 28.63
N CYS A 451 12.34 -23.02 29.33
CA CYS A 451 12.13 -21.57 29.35
C CYS A 451 13.44 -20.79 29.13
N THR A 452 13.31 -19.51 28.75
CA THR A 452 14.45 -18.59 28.63
C THR A 452 15.08 -18.29 30.00
N LYS A 453 14.24 -18.07 31.03
CA LYS A 453 14.67 -17.82 32.41
C LYS A 453 13.73 -18.52 33.40
N SER A 454 14.19 -18.80 34.61
CA SER A 454 13.29 -19.25 35.69
C SER A 454 12.37 -18.12 36.13
N LEU A 455 11.11 -18.42 36.42
CA LEU A 455 10.14 -17.43 36.90
C LEU A 455 10.51 -16.98 38.32
N THR A 456 11.12 -15.81 38.49
CA THR A 456 11.42 -15.21 39.79
C THR A 456 11.13 -13.72 39.75
N HIS A 457 10.87 -13.11 40.90
CA HIS A 457 10.65 -11.66 41.02
C HIS A 457 11.73 -10.84 40.29
N ASN A 458 13.00 -11.11 40.63
CA ASN A 458 14.14 -10.40 40.05
C ASN A 458 14.22 -10.59 38.54
N ASN A 459 13.97 -11.80 38.03
CA ASN A 459 14.00 -12.03 36.59
C ASN A 459 12.88 -11.27 35.89
N VAL A 460 11.66 -11.27 36.43
CA VAL A 460 10.51 -10.58 35.83
C VAL A 460 10.73 -9.07 35.82
N VAL A 461 11.06 -8.47 36.97
CA VAL A 461 11.24 -7.02 37.09
C VAL A 461 12.42 -6.55 36.23
N ASN A 462 13.58 -7.18 36.32
CA ASN A 462 14.76 -6.75 35.57
C ASN A 462 14.56 -6.86 34.05
N ASP A 463 13.94 -7.95 33.57
CA ASP A 463 13.76 -8.15 32.14
C ASP A 463 12.67 -7.24 31.56
N TRP A 464 11.64 -6.92 32.35
CA TRP A 464 10.60 -5.99 31.93
C TRP A 464 11.07 -4.53 31.98
N SER A 465 11.78 -4.10 33.03
CA SER A 465 12.24 -2.70 33.18
C SER A 465 12.99 -2.17 31.95
N ASP A 466 13.85 -2.99 31.33
CA ASP A 466 14.61 -2.64 30.13
C ASP A 466 14.07 -3.32 28.85
N GLY A 467 13.01 -4.12 28.98
CA GLY A 467 12.45 -4.96 27.94
C GLY A 467 11.69 -4.19 26.86
N GLN A 468 11.79 -4.68 25.62
CA GLN A 468 11.08 -4.16 24.46
C GLN A 468 9.92 -5.09 24.09
N TYR A 469 8.87 -5.07 24.91
CA TYR A 469 7.72 -5.97 24.79
C TYR A 469 6.45 -5.23 24.39
N GLY A 470 5.78 -5.71 23.34
CA GLY A 470 4.47 -5.23 22.91
C GLY A 470 3.32 -5.84 23.69
N THR A 471 3.50 -7.08 24.14
CA THR A 471 2.55 -7.81 24.97
C THR A 471 3.26 -8.47 26.15
N ILE A 472 2.55 -8.57 27.27
CA ILE A 472 2.97 -9.41 28.39
C ILE A 472 1.79 -10.27 28.80
N ASN A 473 2.02 -11.56 28.97
CA ASN A 473 1.00 -12.47 29.45
C ASN A 473 1.49 -13.19 30.69
N TRP A 474 0.58 -13.40 31.65
CA TRP A 474 0.84 -14.34 32.72
C TRP A 474 -0.38 -15.10 33.18
N TRP A 475 -0.13 -16.32 33.62
CA TRP A 475 -1.08 -17.13 34.36
C TRP A 475 -0.48 -17.53 35.69
N ALA A 476 -1.07 -17.00 36.77
CA ALA A 476 -0.51 -17.06 38.11
C ALA A 476 -1.58 -16.84 39.19
N HIS A 477 -1.22 -17.10 40.45
CA HIS A 477 -2.05 -16.70 41.58
C HIS A 477 -1.99 -15.18 41.79
N GLY A 478 -2.99 -14.60 42.46
CA GLY A 478 -3.10 -13.15 42.59
C GLY A 478 -3.65 -12.70 43.93
N SER A 479 -3.12 -11.57 44.40
CA SER A 479 -3.74 -10.71 45.42
C SER A 479 -4.10 -9.36 44.80
N LYS A 480 -4.62 -8.43 45.61
CA LYS A 480 -4.93 -7.07 45.16
C LYS A 480 -3.73 -6.38 44.53
N THR A 481 -2.55 -6.55 45.13
CA THR A 481 -1.35 -5.76 44.82
C THR A 481 -0.22 -6.58 44.20
N SER A 482 -0.38 -7.88 43.95
CA SER A 482 0.69 -8.72 43.42
C SER A 482 0.17 -9.95 42.68
N ALA A 483 0.99 -10.47 41.78
CA ALA A 483 0.82 -11.79 41.19
C ALA A 483 1.94 -12.72 41.69
N TYR A 484 1.63 -13.98 41.93
CA TYR A 484 2.48 -14.92 42.67
C TYR A 484 2.79 -16.17 41.87
N ARG A 485 4.06 -16.59 41.94
CA ARG A 485 4.49 -17.95 41.60
C ARG A 485 4.22 -18.87 42.79
N LYS A 486 3.85 -20.11 42.50
CA LYS A 486 3.70 -21.19 43.48
C LYS A 486 4.71 -22.29 43.19
N TRP A 487 5.32 -22.84 44.24
CA TRP A 487 6.23 -23.97 44.09
C TRP A 487 6.22 -24.94 45.28
N TRP A 488 6.40 -26.24 45.01
CA TRP A 488 6.51 -27.29 46.03
C TRP A 488 7.92 -27.29 46.63
N ARG A 489 8.06 -26.66 47.81
CA ARG A 489 9.34 -26.34 48.44
C ARG A 489 9.99 -27.55 49.12
N SER A 490 9.20 -28.38 49.77
CA SER A 490 9.66 -29.51 50.58
C SER A 490 8.55 -30.54 50.70
N ASP A 491 8.91 -31.78 50.95
CA ASP A 491 8.01 -32.93 51.15
C ASP A 491 8.33 -33.52 52.54
N ASP A 492 7.31 -33.80 53.34
CA ASP A 492 7.46 -34.43 54.67
C ASP A 492 7.68 -35.95 54.59
N GLY A 493 7.61 -36.50 53.37
CA GLY A 493 7.92 -37.87 53.01
C GLY A 493 6.71 -38.68 52.56
N ASP A 494 5.52 -38.07 52.46
CA ASP A 494 4.31 -38.72 51.96
C ASP A 494 4.11 -38.60 50.43
N GLY A 495 4.90 -37.73 49.77
CA GLY A 495 4.87 -37.51 48.33
C GLY A 495 3.67 -36.70 47.85
N VAL A 496 2.99 -35.97 48.73
CA VAL A 496 1.79 -35.18 48.44
C VAL A 496 2.06 -33.71 48.75
N PRO A 497 1.92 -32.79 47.77
CA PRO A 497 2.08 -31.36 48.03
C PRO A 497 0.94 -30.84 48.92
N GLU A 498 1.26 -30.44 50.15
CA GLU A 498 0.26 -30.02 51.14
C GLU A 498 0.42 -28.57 51.62
N THR A 499 -0.66 -27.79 51.48
CA THR A 499 -0.76 -26.44 52.04
C THR A 499 -0.74 -26.49 53.57
N SER A 500 -1.47 -27.45 54.18
CA SER A 500 -1.57 -27.58 55.64
C SER A 500 -0.28 -27.98 56.33
N ALA A 501 0.60 -28.72 55.64
CA ALA A 501 1.92 -29.09 56.13
C ALA A 501 2.99 -28.02 55.84
N GLY A 502 2.63 -26.93 55.15
CA GLY A 502 3.53 -25.82 54.85
C GLY A 502 4.54 -26.12 53.72
N GLU A 503 4.20 -27.07 52.84
CA GLU A 503 5.07 -27.55 51.77
C GLU A 503 5.06 -26.66 50.53
N LEU A 504 3.97 -25.93 50.32
CA LEU A 504 3.77 -25.04 49.20
C LEU A 504 4.22 -23.62 49.56
N SER A 505 5.03 -23.01 48.69
CA SER A 505 5.52 -21.64 48.85
C SER A 505 4.97 -20.72 47.76
N PHE A 506 4.67 -19.49 48.14
CA PHE A 506 4.15 -18.44 47.27
C PHE A 506 5.04 -17.21 47.35
N ASP A 507 5.62 -16.81 46.22
CA ASP A 507 6.46 -15.62 46.12
C ASP A 507 5.90 -14.67 45.06
N ALA A 508 5.90 -13.36 45.34
CA ALA A 508 5.42 -12.38 44.37
C ALA A 508 6.37 -12.34 43.17
N MET A 509 5.87 -12.61 41.96
CA MET A 509 6.65 -12.45 40.72
C MET A 509 6.64 -11.00 40.23
N ILE A 510 5.59 -10.25 40.56
CA ILE A 510 5.45 -8.82 40.28
C ILE A 510 4.45 -8.21 41.27
N SER A 511 4.67 -6.97 41.67
CA SER A 511 3.84 -6.24 42.61
C SER A 511 3.58 -4.80 42.16
N ALA A 512 2.58 -4.16 42.78
CA ALA A 512 2.25 -2.76 42.55
C ALA A 512 3.41 -1.82 42.91
N GLY A 513 4.29 -2.24 43.84
CA GLY A 513 5.49 -1.49 44.21
C GLY A 513 6.55 -1.44 43.10
N ASP A 514 6.54 -2.42 42.18
CA ASP A 514 7.54 -2.53 41.12
C ASP A 514 7.22 -1.63 39.93
N CYS A 515 5.95 -1.21 39.76
CA CYS A 515 5.47 -0.41 38.64
C CYS A 515 6.27 0.89 38.43
N GLY A 516 6.83 1.46 39.50
CA GLY A 516 7.71 2.64 39.43
C GLY A 516 9.03 2.41 38.66
N SER A 517 9.48 1.16 38.55
CA SER A 517 10.71 0.75 37.84
C SER A 517 10.46 0.23 36.43
N LEU A 518 9.20 0.00 36.05
CA LEU A 518 8.84 -0.56 34.76
C LEU A 518 8.97 0.47 33.63
N SER A 519 9.22 -0.04 32.42
CA SER A 519 9.30 0.77 31.21
C SER A 519 7.98 1.47 30.92
N ASN A 520 8.06 2.77 30.65
CA ASN A 520 6.93 3.56 30.14
C ASN A 520 7.13 3.96 28.66
N THR A 521 8.30 3.64 28.11
CA THR A 521 8.65 3.83 26.69
C THR A 521 8.16 2.65 25.87
N TYR A 522 8.35 1.44 26.38
CA TYR A 522 7.90 0.18 25.80
C TYR A 522 6.80 -0.37 26.72
N SER A 523 5.60 0.20 26.59
CA SER A 523 4.47 -0.06 27.48
C SER A 523 3.51 -1.10 26.88
N PRO A 524 3.62 -2.39 27.26
CA PRO A 524 2.85 -3.49 26.66
C PRO A 524 1.36 -3.44 26.94
N VAL A 525 0.61 -4.23 26.15
CA VAL A 525 -0.74 -4.70 26.49
C VAL A 525 -0.65 -5.99 27.30
N ILE A 526 -1.44 -6.08 28.37
CA ILE A 526 -1.32 -7.14 29.38
C ILE A 526 -2.65 -7.87 29.55
N PHE A 527 -2.59 -9.21 29.65
CA PHE A 527 -3.64 -9.98 30.31
C PHE A 527 -3.08 -10.54 31.62
N ALA A 528 -3.67 -10.13 32.73
CA ALA A 528 -3.30 -10.56 34.06
C ALA A 528 -4.21 -11.70 34.50
N CYS A 529 -3.91 -12.94 34.09
CA CYS A 529 -4.71 -14.11 34.47
C CYS A 529 -4.41 -14.51 35.92
N SER A 530 -4.88 -13.68 36.86
CA SER A 530 -4.66 -13.79 38.30
C SER A 530 -5.79 -13.10 39.05
N CYS A 531 -6.29 -13.72 40.11
CA CYS A 531 -7.36 -13.15 40.93
C CYS A 531 -7.01 -11.77 41.49
N ASN A 532 -8.04 -10.94 41.67
CA ASN A 532 -8.02 -9.72 42.48
C ASN A 532 -7.05 -8.62 42.00
N ASN A 533 -6.26 -8.83 40.94
CA ASN A 533 -5.27 -7.86 40.45
C ASN A 533 -5.89 -6.52 40.02
N GLY A 534 -7.19 -6.50 39.72
CA GLY A 534 -8.00 -5.32 39.41
C GLY A 534 -9.05 -5.00 40.46
N TRP A 535 -8.85 -5.37 41.74
CA TRP A 535 -9.81 -5.09 42.83
C TRP A 535 -10.09 -3.58 42.95
N PRO A 536 -11.25 -3.08 42.47
CA PRO A 536 -11.41 -1.65 42.19
C PRO A 536 -11.48 -0.79 43.46
N GLU A 537 -12.01 -1.30 44.56
CA GLU A 537 -12.24 -0.55 45.80
C GLU A 537 -10.97 -0.27 46.63
N SER A 538 -9.79 -0.60 46.11
CA SER A 538 -8.50 -0.38 46.77
C SER A 538 -7.38 -0.17 45.77
N THR A 539 -6.20 0.25 46.23
CA THR A 539 -4.98 0.15 45.41
C THR A 539 -4.82 -1.28 44.92
N ASN A 540 -4.63 -1.43 43.62
CA ASN A 540 -4.50 -2.73 42.98
C ASN A 540 -3.43 -2.70 41.88
N LEU A 541 -2.95 -3.88 41.50
CA LEU A 541 -1.88 -4.06 40.53
C LEU A 541 -2.23 -3.44 39.18
N GLY A 542 -3.44 -3.69 38.67
CA GLY A 542 -3.91 -3.18 37.39
C GLY A 542 -3.91 -1.65 37.32
N LYS A 543 -4.40 -1.00 38.38
CA LYS A 543 -4.48 0.45 38.50
C LYS A 543 -3.10 1.11 38.54
N GLU A 544 -2.12 0.50 39.21
CA GLU A 544 -0.74 0.99 39.19
C GLU A 544 -0.04 0.69 37.85
N MET A 545 -0.32 -0.44 37.20
CA MET A 545 0.27 -0.76 35.88
C MET A 545 -0.23 0.16 34.77
N ILE A 546 -1.53 0.48 34.74
CA ILE A 546 -2.06 1.45 33.76
C ILE A 546 -1.55 2.86 34.03
N LYS A 547 -1.14 3.19 35.26
CA LYS A 547 -0.38 4.41 35.56
C LYS A 547 1.03 4.31 35.00
N ARG A 548 1.76 3.22 35.25
CA ARG A 548 3.10 2.97 34.70
C ARG A 548 3.39 1.48 34.52
N GLY A 549 3.84 1.09 33.33
CA GLY A 549 4.21 -0.28 33.00
C GLY A 549 3.35 -0.94 31.92
N SER A 550 2.13 -0.45 31.67
CA SER A 550 1.28 -0.95 30.57
C SER A 550 0.57 0.17 29.80
N SER A 551 0.17 -0.10 28.56
CA SER A 551 -0.77 0.74 27.79
C SER A 551 -2.19 0.18 27.79
N GLY A 552 -2.37 -1.04 28.25
CA GLY A 552 -3.67 -1.64 28.52
C GLY A 552 -3.45 -2.86 29.39
N ILE A 553 -4.32 -3.07 30.36
CA ILE A 553 -4.28 -4.27 31.20
C ILE A 553 -5.69 -4.80 31.43
N VAL A 554 -5.89 -6.06 31.09
CA VAL A 554 -7.07 -6.83 31.49
C VAL A 554 -6.76 -7.45 32.85
N ALA A 555 -7.52 -7.08 33.87
CA ALA A 555 -7.32 -7.56 35.23
C ALA A 555 -8.65 -8.02 35.87
N SER A 556 -8.55 -9.06 36.69
CA SER A 556 -9.67 -9.65 37.43
C SER A 556 -10.00 -8.80 38.67
N SER A 557 -11.26 -8.39 38.80
CA SER A 557 -11.77 -7.55 39.90
C SER A 557 -12.03 -8.31 41.20
N ARG A 558 -12.15 -9.65 41.14
CA ARG A 558 -12.45 -10.62 42.21
C ARG A 558 -11.80 -11.97 41.93
N LEU A 559 -12.49 -13.06 42.30
CA LEU A 559 -12.05 -14.43 42.11
C LEU A 559 -12.32 -14.86 40.67
N SER A 560 -11.23 -15.18 39.98
CA SER A 560 -11.21 -15.88 38.70
C SER A 560 -11.11 -17.40 38.93
N TRP A 561 -11.77 -18.16 38.08
CA TRP A 561 -11.87 -19.61 38.17
C TRP A 561 -11.19 -20.28 36.99
N TYR A 562 -10.46 -21.36 37.27
CA TYR A 562 -9.71 -22.13 36.28
C TYR A 562 -10.11 -23.60 36.24
N SER A 563 -9.89 -24.24 35.10
CA SER A 563 -10.10 -25.69 34.93
C SER A 563 -8.86 -26.46 35.40
N ILE A 564 -9.04 -27.41 36.32
CA ILE A 564 -7.96 -28.33 36.73
C ILE A 564 -7.48 -29.13 35.51
N GLY A 565 -6.16 -29.27 35.36
CA GLY A 565 -5.55 -30.03 34.27
C GLY A 565 -5.71 -29.37 32.91
N TRP A 566 -5.94 -28.06 32.85
CA TRP A 566 -6.04 -27.32 31.60
C TRP A 566 -4.76 -27.52 30.78
N CYS A 567 -4.91 -27.95 29.53
CA CYS A 567 -3.80 -28.13 28.61
C CYS A 567 -4.15 -27.81 27.15
N HIS A 568 -5.36 -27.30 26.91
CA HIS A 568 -5.86 -26.98 25.59
C HIS A 568 -6.87 -25.84 25.68
N GLN A 569 -6.89 -24.95 24.67
CA GLN A 569 -7.73 -23.75 24.64
C GLN A 569 -9.24 -24.02 24.72
N ASN A 570 -9.68 -25.25 24.46
CA ASN A 570 -11.08 -25.66 24.55
C ASN A 570 -11.48 -26.24 25.92
N HIS A 571 -10.62 -26.18 26.95
CA HIS A 571 -10.94 -26.66 28.30
C HIS A 571 -11.69 -25.62 29.17
N GLY A 572 -11.92 -24.42 28.64
CA GLY A 572 -12.60 -23.32 29.34
C GLY A 572 -11.81 -22.75 30.52
N GLY A 573 -12.50 -22.00 31.39
CA GLY A 573 -11.88 -21.30 32.51
C GLY A 573 -11.13 -20.03 32.07
N ASN A 574 -10.52 -19.35 33.04
CA ASN A 574 -9.81 -18.09 32.80
C ASN A 574 -8.66 -18.20 31.77
N ALA A 575 -7.94 -19.32 31.73
CA ALA A 575 -6.87 -19.56 30.76
C ALA A 575 -7.35 -19.61 29.30
N SER A 576 -8.56 -20.15 29.05
CA SER A 576 -9.15 -20.10 27.71
C SER A 576 -9.55 -18.67 27.33
N LEU A 577 -10.08 -17.88 28.28
CA LEU A 577 -10.40 -16.48 28.02
C LEU A 577 -9.13 -15.66 27.69
N ASP A 578 -8.06 -15.86 28.46
CA ASP A 578 -6.71 -15.31 28.20
C ASP A 578 -6.21 -15.67 26.80
N TYR A 579 -6.22 -16.97 26.45
CA TYR A 579 -5.80 -17.42 25.12
C TYR A 579 -6.57 -16.70 24.01
N TYR A 580 -7.91 -16.66 24.10
CA TYR A 580 -8.73 -16.06 23.06
C TYR A 580 -8.57 -14.54 22.99
N PHE A 581 -8.32 -13.85 24.11
CA PHE A 581 -7.94 -12.43 24.09
C PHE A 581 -6.71 -12.21 23.21
N PHE A 582 -5.64 -12.99 23.42
CA PHE A 582 -4.43 -12.85 22.63
C PHE A 582 -4.56 -13.35 21.20
N TYR A 583 -5.38 -14.38 20.95
CA TYR A 583 -5.72 -14.81 19.60
C TYR A 583 -6.33 -13.65 18.80
N TYR A 584 -7.33 -12.96 19.37
CA TYR A 584 -7.96 -11.81 18.72
C TYR A 584 -7.00 -10.61 18.60
N LEU A 585 -6.24 -10.31 19.65
CA LEU A 585 -5.29 -9.19 19.67
C LEU A 585 -4.10 -9.37 18.70
N ILE A 586 -3.62 -10.60 18.50
CA ILE A 586 -2.42 -10.90 17.71
C ILE A 586 -2.77 -11.37 16.31
N ASN A 587 -3.56 -12.44 16.18
CA ASN A 587 -3.79 -13.08 14.90
C ASN A 587 -4.88 -12.38 14.08
N ARG A 588 -5.86 -11.75 14.75
CA ARG A 588 -6.89 -10.93 14.08
C ARG A 588 -6.54 -9.44 14.02
N ASP A 589 -5.46 -9.03 14.70
CA ASP A 589 -5.01 -7.63 14.82
C ASP A 589 -6.12 -6.69 15.34
N ASP A 590 -6.92 -7.18 16.28
CA ASP A 590 -7.98 -6.40 16.91
C ASP A 590 -7.43 -5.28 17.81
N LYS A 591 -8.26 -4.26 18.05
CA LYS A 591 -8.00 -3.29 19.12
C LYS A 591 -8.13 -3.98 20.48
N VAL A 592 -7.50 -3.42 21.52
CA VAL A 592 -7.43 -4.07 22.84
C VAL A 592 -8.82 -4.37 23.43
N GLY A 593 -9.75 -3.42 23.36
CA GLY A 593 -11.12 -3.64 23.81
C GLY A 593 -11.85 -4.67 22.94
N ASP A 594 -11.74 -4.56 21.62
CA ASP A 594 -12.34 -5.52 20.69
C ASP A 594 -11.85 -6.95 21.01
N ALA A 595 -10.56 -7.15 21.23
CA ALA A 595 -10.00 -8.45 21.58
C ALA A 595 -10.60 -9.04 22.86
N LEU A 596 -10.76 -8.21 23.91
CA LEU A 596 -11.37 -8.64 25.18
C LEU A 596 -12.83 -9.03 24.98
N PHE A 597 -13.62 -8.17 24.36
CA PHE A 597 -15.06 -8.42 24.21
C PHE A 597 -15.36 -9.55 23.22
N ASN A 598 -14.57 -9.71 22.15
CA ASN A 598 -14.68 -10.87 21.26
C ASN A 598 -14.27 -12.17 21.97
N SER A 599 -13.25 -12.15 22.83
CA SER A 599 -12.90 -13.32 23.65
C SER A 599 -14.04 -13.70 24.60
N LYS A 600 -14.75 -12.71 25.17
CA LYS A 600 -15.92 -12.90 26.02
C LYS A 600 -17.13 -13.46 25.25
N VAL A 601 -17.42 -12.94 24.06
CA VAL A 601 -18.48 -13.49 23.19
C VAL A 601 -18.14 -14.90 22.74
N TYR A 602 -16.87 -15.16 22.39
CA TYR A 602 -16.41 -16.52 22.09
C TYR A 602 -16.63 -17.43 23.30
N TYR A 603 -16.23 -16.99 24.48
CA TYR A 603 -16.39 -17.74 25.72
C TYR A 603 -17.86 -18.05 26.02
N SER A 604 -18.75 -17.08 25.83
CA SER A 604 -20.18 -17.23 26.06
C SER A 604 -20.89 -18.15 25.06
N THR A 605 -20.29 -18.37 23.89
CA THR A 605 -20.84 -19.26 22.85
C THR A 605 -20.18 -20.64 22.80
N HIS A 606 -18.97 -20.79 23.36
CA HIS A 606 -18.19 -22.03 23.28
C HIS A 606 -18.00 -22.73 24.63
N PHE A 607 -18.31 -22.06 25.75
CA PHE A 607 -18.14 -22.66 27.07
C PHE A 607 -19.36 -22.43 27.96
N MET A 608 -20.03 -21.29 27.86
CA MET A 608 -21.20 -21.00 28.68
C MET A 608 -22.47 -21.57 28.06
N TYR A 609 -22.99 -22.60 28.71
CA TYR A 609 -24.28 -23.21 28.39
C TYR A 609 -25.11 -23.28 29.66
N SER A 610 -26.41 -23.59 29.51
CA SER A 610 -27.38 -23.77 30.60
C SER A 610 -26.98 -24.67 31.79
N SER A 611 -25.81 -25.31 31.76
CA SER A 611 -25.34 -26.35 32.68
C SER A 611 -24.01 -26.05 33.40
N TRP A 612 -23.42 -24.86 33.23
CA TRP A 612 -22.12 -24.50 33.84
C TRP A 612 -22.18 -24.18 35.33
N GLY A 613 -23.30 -23.60 35.79
CA GLY A 613 -23.37 -22.89 37.06
C GLY A 613 -22.77 -21.47 36.96
N TYR A 614 -22.93 -20.69 38.01
CA TYR A 614 -22.57 -19.27 38.09
C TYR A 614 -21.09 -18.95 37.79
N VAL A 615 -20.18 -19.93 37.85
CA VAL A 615 -18.72 -19.73 37.72
C VAL A 615 -18.33 -19.11 36.37
N GLY A 616 -19.14 -19.33 35.32
CA GLY A 616 -18.86 -18.81 33.99
C GLY A 616 -19.19 -17.34 33.90
N TRP A 617 -20.30 -16.98 34.54
CA TRP A 617 -20.74 -15.61 34.71
C TRP A 617 -19.73 -14.84 35.55
N GLN A 618 -19.21 -15.47 36.62
CA GLN A 618 -18.11 -14.93 37.43
C GLN A 618 -16.92 -14.52 36.56
N ASN A 619 -16.33 -15.44 35.77
CA ASN A 619 -15.20 -15.12 34.89
C ASN A 619 -15.52 -14.03 33.86
N MET A 620 -16.75 -13.96 33.35
CA MET A 620 -17.16 -12.92 32.40
C MET A 620 -17.26 -11.53 33.02
N PHE A 621 -17.68 -11.43 34.28
CA PHE A 621 -17.74 -10.17 35.02
C PHE A 621 -16.37 -9.70 35.49
N ASP A 622 -15.53 -10.67 35.87
CA ASP A 622 -14.30 -10.46 36.61
C ASP A 622 -13.22 -9.73 35.81
N PHE A 623 -12.96 -10.13 34.56
CA PHE A 623 -11.90 -9.54 33.74
C PHE A 623 -12.35 -8.22 33.09
N ASN A 624 -11.77 -7.10 33.53
CA ASN A 624 -12.10 -5.75 33.06
C ASN A 624 -10.86 -5.07 32.43
N LEU A 625 -11.08 -4.21 31.44
CA LEU A 625 -10.00 -3.48 30.76
C LEU A 625 -9.72 -2.15 31.45
N TYR A 626 -8.53 -2.02 32.02
CA TYR A 626 -7.96 -0.72 32.36
C TYR A 626 -7.09 -0.22 31.21
N GLY A 627 -7.49 0.90 30.62
CA GLY A 627 -6.92 1.48 29.41
C GLY A 627 -8.00 1.92 28.43
N ASP A 628 -7.55 2.34 27.26
CA ASP A 628 -8.43 2.76 26.17
C ASP A 628 -8.95 1.55 25.39
N PRO A 629 -10.29 1.39 25.24
CA PRO A 629 -10.86 0.25 24.52
C PRO A 629 -10.56 0.28 23.02
N SER A 630 -10.32 1.46 22.42
CA SER A 630 -9.96 1.58 21.01
C SER A 630 -8.46 1.59 20.77
N LEU A 631 -7.64 1.27 21.77
CA LEU A 631 -6.20 1.28 21.61
C LEU A 631 -5.80 0.26 20.52
N TYR A 632 -5.27 0.76 19.42
CA TYR A 632 -4.72 -0.08 18.35
C TYR A 632 -3.23 -0.32 18.55
N ARG A 633 -2.75 -1.51 18.17
CA ARG A 633 -1.33 -1.89 18.21
C ARG A 633 -0.76 -1.91 16.78
N PRO A 634 -0.43 -0.76 16.20
CA PRO A 634 0.05 -0.72 14.82
C PRO A 634 1.46 -1.32 14.67
N GLY A 635 1.75 -1.87 13.49
CA GLY A 635 3.06 -2.43 13.13
C GLY A 635 3.18 -3.96 13.25
N LEU A 636 2.06 -4.69 13.45
CA LEU A 636 2.05 -6.16 13.56
C LEU A 636 2.02 -6.86 12.20
N ASN A 637 1.09 -6.44 11.34
CA ASN A 637 0.99 -6.92 9.97
C ASN A 637 2.00 -6.17 9.09
N PRO A 638 2.62 -6.84 8.08
CA PRO A 638 3.29 -6.09 7.03
C PRO A 638 2.24 -5.13 6.47
N VAL A 639 2.52 -3.83 6.59
CA VAL A 639 1.67 -2.79 6.05
C VAL A 639 1.35 -3.18 4.61
N ALA A 640 0.09 -3.00 4.16
CA ALA A 640 -0.27 -3.23 2.76
C ALA A 640 0.83 -2.60 1.90
N ALA A 641 1.48 -3.47 1.14
CA ALA A 641 2.74 -3.17 0.51
C ALA A 641 2.41 -2.79 -0.93
N HIS A 642 2.50 -1.51 -1.23
CA HIS A 642 2.18 -0.99 -2.55
C HIS A 642 3.41 -0.97 -3.45
N THR A 643 3.13 -0.93 -4.74
CA THR A 643 4.13 -0.92 -5.81
C THR A 643 4.04 0.40 -6.57
N LEU A 644 5.18 1.09 -6.70
CA LEU A 644 5.34 2.17 -7.68
C LEU A 644 6.11 1.61 -8.88
N SER A 645 5.50 1.61 -10.06
CA SER A 645 6.14 1.08 -11.28
C SER A 645 5.86 1.94 -12.51
N GLY A 646 6.78 1.88 -13.47
CA GLY A 646 6.69 2.64 -14.70
C GLY A 646 7.89 2.43 -15.61
N ASN A 647 7.97 3.28 -16.63
CA ASN A 647 9.00 3.27 -17.65
C ASN A 647 9.70 4.62 -17.73
N VAL A 648 11.00 4.57 -18.03
CA VAL A 648 11.77 5.74 -18.46
C VAL A 648 12.00 5.60 -19.96
N ALA A 649 11.54 6.59 -20.72
CA ALA A 649 11.66 6.62 -22.17
C ALA A 649 12.42 7.88 -22.64
N TYR A 650 12.95 7.85 -23.86
CA TYR A 650 13.53 9.02 -24.50
C TYR A 650 12.52 9.68 -25.44
N PHE A 651 12.25 10.96 -25.16
CA PHE A 651 11.35 11.81 -25.94
C PHE A 651 9.92 11.23 -26.06
N SER A 652 9.07 11.86 -26.87
CA SER A 652 7.72 11.37 -27.17
C SER A 652 7.70 10.08 -28.02
N SER A 653 8.88 9.61 -28.45
CA SER A 653 9.05 8.41 -29.27
C SER A 653 8.73 7.09 -28.55
N GLY A 654 8.71 7.11 -27.20
CA GLY A 654 8.46 5.92 -26.38
C GLY A 654 9.62 4.91 -26.35
N ASN A 655 10.77 5.26 -26.91
CA ASN A 655 11.94 4.38 -26.92
C ASN A 655 12.48 4.19 -25.49
N PRO A 656 12.64 2.94 -25.01
CA PRO A 656 13.16 2.68 -23.68
C PRO A 656 14.52 3.30 -23.41
N LEU A 657 14.65 4.01 -22.28
CA LEU A 657 15.91 4.61 -21.85
C LEU A 657 16.56 3.80 -20.74
N SER A 658 17.66 3.13 -21.09
CA SER A 658 18.47 2.37 -20.15
C SER A 658 19.44 3.24 -19.34
N HIS A 659 19.93 2.71 -18.22
CA HIS A 659 20.91 3.35 -17.35
C HIS A 659 20.46 4.72 -16.83
N SER A 660 19.17 4.88 -16.56
CA SER A 660 18.61 6.00 -15.82
C SER A 660 18.45 5.56 -14.37
N VAL A 661 18.80 6.42 -13.42
CA VAL A 661 18.58 6.16 -11.99
C VAL A 661 17.21 6.71 -11.64
N VAL A 662 16.31 5.83 -11.19
CA VAL A 662 15.02 6.20 -10.62
C VAL A 662 15.16 6.06 -9.11
N SER A 663 14.67 7.04 -8.35
CA SER A 663 14.80 7.10 -6.90
C SER A 663 13.48 7.47 -6.24
N ILE A 664 13.17 6.80 -5.13
CA ILE A 664 12.12 7.20 -4.19
C ILE A 664 12.76 7.80 -2.94
N SER A 665 12.12 8.81 -2.37
CA SER A 665 12.53 9.50 -1.14
C SER A 665 11.32 9.88 -0.29
N GLY A 666 11.47 9.99 1.03
CA GLY A 666 10.36 10.18 1.97
C GLY A 666 10.58 9.36 3.23
N ASP A 667 9.58 8.55 3.62
CA ASP A 667 9.68 7.68 4.80
C ASP A 667 10.75 6.58 4.65
N THR A 668 10.97 6.11 3.41
CA THR A 668 12.12 5.28 3.03
C THR A 668 12.77 5.80 1.76
N SER A 669 14.05 5.49 1.56
CA SER A 669 14.80 5.89 0.37
C SER A 669 15.38 4.67 -0.34
N GLN A 670 15.11 4.55 -1.63
CA GLN A 670 15.60 3.47 -2.49
C GLN A 670 15.88 4.02 -3.89
N SER A 671 16.77 3.37 -4.64
CA SER A 671 17.07 3.73 -6.02
C SER A 671 17.28 2.47 -6.87
N GLN A 672 16.86 2.53 -8.12
CA GLN A 672 17.05 1.48 -9.12
C GLN A 672 17.62 2.10 -10.40
N THR A 673 18.48 1.36 -11.10
CA THR A 673 18.93 1.72 -12.45
C THR A 673 18.12 0.95 -13.50
N THR A 674 17.59 1.64 -14.50
CA THR A 674 16.80 1.03 -15.58
C THR A 674 17.66 0.12 -16.47
N GLY A 675 17.12 -1.04 -16.83
CA GLY A 675 17.71 -1.94 -17.83
C GLY A 675 17.40 -1.51 -19.28
N THR A 676 17.64 -2.39 -20.25
CA THR A 676 17.37 -2.12 -21.68
C THR A 676 15.90 -1.90 -22.00
N SER A 677 14.99 -2.37 -21.14
CA SER A 677 13.54 -2.15 -21.24
C SER A 677 13.06 -0.81 -20.70
N GLY A 678 13.92 -0.01 -20.04
CA GLY A 678 13.53 1.27 -19.45
C GLY A 678 12.62 1.16 -18.22
N THR A 679 12.21 -0.05 -17.83
CA THR A 679 11.27 -0.32 -16.73
C THR A 679 11.93 -0.15 -15.36
N PHE A 680 11.16 0.33 -14.38
CA PHE A 680 11.50 0.29 -12.95
C PHE A 680 10.32 -0.16 -12.09
N SER A 681 10.59 -0.69 -10.90
CA SER A 681 9.56 -1.13 -9.95
C SER A 681 10.11 -1.09 -8.53
N PHE A 682 9.48 -0.28 -7.68
CA PHE A 682 9.69 -0.26 -6.24
C PHE A 682 8.54 -1.00 -5.58
N ASN A 683 8.86 -2.14 -4.97
CA ASN A 683 7.89 -3.02 -4.32
C ASN A 683 7.94 -2.82 -2.80
N SER A 684 6.88 -3.27 -2.12
CA SER A 684 6.82 -3.28 -0.66
C SER A 684 6.89 -1.89 -0.01
N LEU A 685 6.28 -0.89 -0.65
CA LEU A 685 6.16 0.47 -0.12
C LEU A 685 5.00 0.55 0.87
N GLN A 686 5.17 1.33 1.93
CA GLN A 686 4.26 1.36 3.06
C GLN A 686 2.95 2.08 2.72
N ASP A 687 1.80 1.45 2.95
CA ASP A 687 0.48 2.11 2.94
C ASP A 687 0.44 3.35 3.85
N GLY A 688 -0.15 4.42 3.32
CA GLY A 688 -0.27 5.73 3.95
C GLY A 688 1.02 6.56 4.06
N ALA A 689 2.18 5.99 3.68
CA ALA A 689 3.47 6.70 3.73
C ALA A 689 3.63 7.72 2.61
N SER A 690 4.49 8.72 2.85
CA SER A 690 4.79 9.74 1.84
C SER A 690 6.02 9.38 1.02
N TYR A 691 5.89 9.46 -0.30
CA TYR A 691 6.95 9.19 -1.26
C TYR A 691 7.07 10.28 -2.32
N THR A 692 8.30 10.60 -2.72
CA THR A 692 8.62 11.38 -3.91
C THR A 692 9.47 10.53 -4.85
N LEU A 693 8.93 10.24 -6.03
CA LEU A 693 9.58 9.50 -7.11
C LEU A 693 10.25 10.49 -8.06
N SER A 694 11.50 10.23 -8.43
CA SER A 694 12.31 11.08 -9.32
C SER A 694 13.19 10.24 -10.23
N ALA A 695 13.55 10.78 -11.40
CA ALA A 695 14.45 10.14 -12.34
C ALA A 695 15.62 11.08 -12.71
N GLU A 696 16.81 10.51 -12.86
CA GLU A 696 18.00 11.22 -13.28
C GLU A 696 18.88 10.38 -14.21
N LYS A 697 19.70 11.05 -15.01
CA LYS A 697 20.70 10.43 -15.87
C LYS A 697 21.88 11.38 -16.02
N THR A 698 23.07 10.85 -15.79
CA THR A 698 24.34 11.61 -15.83
C THR A 698 25.28 11.15 -16.95
N THR A 699 24.88 10.14 -17.73
CA THR A 699 25.66 9.66 -18.86
C THR A 699 25.86 10.81 -19.86
N PRO A 700 27.11 11.20 -20.18
CA PRO A 700 27.36 12.28 -21.13
C PRO A 700 26.77 11.96 -22.50
N VAL A 701 26.17 12.96 -23.15
CA VAL A 701 25.76 12.88 -24.55
C VAL A 701 27.04 12.99 -25.39
N THR A 702 27.48 11.87 -25.98
CA THR A 702 28.77 11.75 -26.67
C THR A 702 28.66 11.77 -28.20
N GLU A 703 27.44 11.76 -28.72
CA GLU A 703 27.14 11.62 -30.16
C GLU A 703 26.50 12.92 -30.69
N PRO A 704 26.75 13.29 -31.97
CA PRO A 704 26.25 14.53 -32.55
C PRO A 704 24.76 14.42 -32.93
N CYS A 705 23.89 14.42 -31.91
CA CYS A 705 22.42 14.47 -32.06
C CYS A 705 21.88 15.91 -32.13
N ILE A 706 22.62 16.88 -31.58
CA ILE A 706 22.26 18.30 -31.56
C ILE A 706 22.85 18.99 -32.79
N LEU A 707 21.99 19.31 -33.75
CA LEU A 707 22.33 19.80 -35.08
C LEU A 707 21.75 21.20 -35.34
N GLY A 708 22.10 21.78 -36.49
CA GLY A 708 21.48 23.01 -36.98
C GLY A 708 19.97 22.87 -37.19
N TYR A 709 19.48 21.64 -37.38
CA TYR A 709 18.05 21.38 -37.47
C TYR A 709 17.31 21.68 -36.17
N ASP A 710 17.91 21.34 -35.03
CA ASP A 710 17.34 21.65 -33.72
C ASP A 710 17.29 23.17 -33.48
N ALA A 711 18.31 23.89 -33.93
CA ALA A 711 18.29 25.36 -33.93
C ALA A 711 17.16 25.90 -34.81
N ALA A 712 16.92 25.29 -35.98
CA ALA A 712 15.81 25.67 -36.85
C ALA A 712 14.45 25.42 -36.17
N LEU A 713 14.28 24.29 -35.48
CA LEU A 713 13.06 23.98 -34.75
C LEU A 713 12.86 24.93 -33.58
N ALA A 714 13.88 25.17 -32.74
CA ALA A 714 13.82 26.14 -31.64
C ALA A 714 13.45 27.55 -32.15
N ALA A 715 14.06 28.00 -33.23
CA ALA A 715 13.74 29.29 -33.85
C ALA A 715 12.28 29.36 -34.29
N ARG A 716 11.77 28.29 -34.91
CA ARG A 716 10.38 28.20 -35.37
C ARG A 716 9.39 28.13 -34.22
N ILE A 717 9.73 27.47 -33.12
CA ILE A 717 8.96 27.45 -31.87
C ILE A 717 8.89 28.88 -31.30
N ALA A 718 10.02 29.58 -31.22
CA ALA A 718 10.12 30.93 -30.67
C ALA A 718 9.22 31.97 -31.40
N VAL A 719 8.97 31.77 -32.70
CA VAL A 719 8.13 32.67 -33.50
C VAL A 719 6.75 32.09 -33.84
N GLY A 720 6.38 30.93 -33.29
CA GLY A 720 5.07 30.30 -33.51
C GLY A 720 4.84 29.76 -34.92
N LEU A 721 5.90 29.39 -35.66
CA LEU A 721 5.82 28.81 -37.01
C LEU A 721 5.78 27.29 -37.03
N LEU A 722 5.92 26.63 -35.87
CA LEU A 722 5.76 25.19 -35.71
C LEU A 722 4.42 24.90 -35.04
N PRO A 723 3.41 24.36 -35.75
CA PRO A 723 2.17 23.91 -35.13
C PRO A 723 2.43 22.65 -34.27
N ASP A 724 1.63 22.45 -33.23
CA ASP A 724 1.60 21.22 -32.42
C ASP A 724 2.94 20.86 -31.72
N VAL A 725 3.61 21.85 -31.15
CA VAL A 725 4.86 21.65 -30.38
C VAL A 725 4.58 20.86 -29.09
N SER A 726 5.19 19.68 -28.96
CA SER A 726 5.13 18.85 -27.74
C SER A 726 5.86 19.49 -26.56
N ASP A 727 5.52 19.05 -25.34
CA ASP A 727 6.20 19.52 -24.13
C ASP A 727 7.69 19.15 -24.14
N GLU A 728 8.03 17.97 -24.64
CA GLU A 728 9.42 17.52 -24.81
C GLU A 728 10.19 18.46 -25.75
N GLN A 729 9.59 18.89 -26.87
CA GLN A 729 10.21 19.85 -27.80
C GLN A 729 10.43 21.22 -27.17
N ARG A 730 9.47 21.68 -26.34
CA ARG A 730 9.61 22.97 -25.63
C ARG A 730 10.73 22.91 -24.60
N ILE A 731 10.78 21.83 -23.81
CA ILE A 731 11.83 21.64 -22.80
C ILE A 731 13.19 21.51 -23.49
N ALA A 732 13.31 20.71 -24.55
CA ALA A 732 14.56 20.56 -25.29
C ALA A 732 15.03 21.88 -25.92
N ALA A 733 14.11 22.73 -26.39
CA ALA A 733 14.45 24.01 -27.01
C ALA A 733 14.78 25.14 -26.01
N ASP A 734 14.41 25.02 -24.73
CA ASP A 734 14.73 25.98 -23.66
C ASP A 734 16.09 25.63 -23.02
N VAL A 735 17.17 26.02 -23.70
CA VAL A 735 18.53 25.57 -23.36
C VAL A 735 19.21 26.45 -22.31
N ASP A 736 18.63 27.60 -21.99
CA ASP A 736 19.04 28.46 -20.87
C ASP A 736 18.18 28.26 -19.60
N LYS A 737 17.10 27.46 -19.68
CA LYS A 737 16.18 27.08 -18.59
C LYS A 737 15.42 28.27 -18.01
N ASN A 738 15.15 29.30 -18.83
CA ASN A 738 14.40 30.48 -18.38
C ASN A 738 12.86 30.28 -18.44
N GLY A 739 12.39 29.17 -19.02
CA GLY A 739 10.97 28.84 -19.17
C GLY A 739 10.33 29.30 -20.47
N ALA A 740 11.07 29.95 -21.36
CA ALA A 740 10.61 30.46 -22.65
C ALA A 740 11.59 30.12 -23.78
N VAL A 741 11.08 29.54 -24.86
CA VAL A 741 11.87 29.27 -26.07
C VAL A 741 11.97 30.55 -26.90
N LEU A 742 13.17 31.11 -27.02
CA LEU A 742 13.46 32.35 -27.73
C LEU A 742 14.42 32.12 -28.90
N MET A 743 14.57 33.12 -29.77
CA MET A 743 15.60 33.10 -30.82
C MET A 743 17.02 33.04 -30.24
N TYR A 744 17.18 33.42 -28.97
CA TYR A 744 18.43 33.28 -28.23
C TYR A 744 18.81 31.80 -28.06
N ASP A 745 17.87 30.94 -27.67
CA ASP A 745 18.10 29.50 -27.54
C ASP A 745 18.52 28.86 -28.86
N ALA A 746 17.83 29.20 -29.95
CA ALA A 746 18.20 28.76 -31.30
C ALA A 746 19.64 29.14 -31.65
N SER A 747 20.09 30.35 -31.27
CA SER A 747 21.47 30.79 -31.49
C SER A 747 22.49 30.01 -30.66
N LEU A 748 22.13 29.60 -29.43
CA LEU A 748 22.99 28.79 -28.56
C LEU A 748 23.13 27.36 -29.10
N ILE A 749 22.02 26.77 -29.57
CA ILE A 749 22.01 25.45 -30.22
C ILE A 749 22.91 25.46 -31.47
N ALA A 750 22.77 26.46 -32.34
CA ALA A 750 23.60 26.57 -33.54
C ALA A 750 25.10 26.76 -33.22
N LYS A 751 25.44 27.54 -32.18
CA LYS A 751 26.83 27.66 -31.70
C LYS A 751 27.37 26.32 -31.21
N TYR A 752 26.57 25.59 -30.42
CA TYR A 752 26.96 24.28 -29.91
C TYR A 752 27.19 23.27 -31.04
N ALA A 753 26.34 23.25 -32.07
CA ALA A 753 26.48 22.36 -33.22
C ALA A 753 27.80 22.54 -34.00
N VAL A 754 28.41 23.73 -33.95
CA VAL A 754 29.75 23.98 -34.51
C VAL A 754 30.87 23.95 -33.46
N GLY A 755 30.61 23.45 -32.26
CA GLY A 755 31.62 23.33 -31.20
C GLY A 755 32.06 24.66 -30.59
N ILE A 756 31.27 25.73 -30.74
CA ILE A 756 31.48 26.98 -30.01
C ILE A 756 30.84 26.83 -28.64
N SER A 757 31.63 27.02 -27.58
CA SER A 757 31.12 26.97 -26.21
C SER A 757 30.04 28.05 -26.00
N PRO A 758 28.81 27.67 -25.61
CA PRO A 758 27.70 28.61 -25.49
C PRO A 758 27.72 29.46 -24.20
N GLY A 759 28.68 29.25 -23.29
CA GLY A 759 28.85 30.00 -22.04
C GLY A 759 28.24 29.30 -20.81
N SER A 760 28.43 29.87 -19.62
CA SER A 760 28.10 29.24 -18.32
C SER A 760 26.60 29.20 -17.97
N SER A 761 25.76 29.93 -18.70
CA SER A 761 24.30 29.97 -18.52
C SER A 761 23.55 29.09 -19.52
N CYS A 762 24.26 28.19 -20.20
CA CYS A 762 23.71 27.31 -21.21
C CYS A 762 23.90 25.85 -20.79
N TYR A 763 22.86 25.06 -20.97
CA TYR A 763 22.76 23.70 -20.46
C TYR A 763 22.57 22.68 -21.58
N ILE A 764 22.99 23.01 -22.80
CA ILE A 764 22.91 22.11 -23.95
C ILE A 764 23.67 20.81 -23.65
N GLY A 765 23.03 19.68 -23.92
CA GLY A 765 23.54 18.33 -23.62
C GLY A 765 23.14 17.80 -22.24
N ASP A 766 22.54 18.61 -21.36
CA ASP A 766 22.01 18.13 -20.08
C ASP A 766 20.75 17.28 -20.30
N TRP A 767 20.63 16.23 -19.49
CA TRP A 767 19.40 15.46 -19.37
C TRP A 767 18.35 16.21 -18.53
N LYS A 768 17.11 16.20 -19.01
CA LYS A 768 15.93 16.65 -18.29
C LYS A 768 14.82 15.61 -18.36
N PHE A 769 13.99 15.57 -17.33
CA PHE A 769 12.89 14.62 -17.21
C PHE A 769 11.56 15.36 -17.08
N ASN A 770 10.55 14.85 -17.77
CA ASN A 770 9.17 15.32 -17.72
C ASN A 770 8.23 14.15 -17.36
N PRO A 771 7.49 14.22 -16.24
CA PRO A 771 7.68 15.18 -15.15
C PRO A 771 9.07 15.00 -14.50
N ASN A 772 9.57 16.01 -13.77
CA ASN A 772 10.85 15.88 -13.06
C ASN A 772 10.74 15.05 -11.77
N LYS A 773 9.56 15.06 -11.14
CA LYS A 773 9.22 14.25 -9.97
C LYS A 773 7.72 14.01 -9.90
N ARG A 774 7.33 12.98 -9.16
CA ARG A 774 5.95 12.67 -8.76
C ARG A 774 5.90 12.57 -7.23
N SER A 775 4.84 13.05 -6.61
CA SER A 775 4.72 13.07 -5.13
C SER A 775 3.42 12.40 -4.69
N TYR A 776 3.55 11.53 -3.71
CA TYR A 776 2.47 10.77 -3.08
C TYR A 776 2.49 11.15 -1.59
N PRO A 777 1.61 12.05 -1.13
CA PRO A 777 1.56 12.43 0.29
C PRO A 777 1.13 11.28 1.21
N ALA A 778 0.32 10.36 0.69
CA ALA A 778 -0.10 9.13 1.35
C ALA A 778 -0.42 8.07 0.27
N LEU A 779 0.46 7.07 0.10
CA LEU A 779 0.29 6.01 -0.90
C LEU A 779 -0.72 4.96 -0.40
N SER A 780 -1.86 4.81 -1.07
CA SER A 780 -2.96 3.94 -0.59
C SER A 780 -3.28 2.74 -1.49
N CYS A 781 -2.61 2.64 -2.64
CA CYS A 781 -2.76 1.55 -3.62
C CYS A 781 -1.52 1.45 -4.52
N ASP A 782 -1.42 0.36 -5.29
CA ASP A 782 -0.43 0.22 -6.35
C ASP A 782 -0.61 1.29 -7.42
N GLU A 783 0.49 1.95 -7.79
CA GLU A 783 0.53 2.94 -8.86
C GLU A 783 1.44 2.43 -9.99
N SER A 784 0.81 2.07 -11.10
CA SER A 784 1.48 1.70 -12.35
C SER A 784 1.49 2.86 -13.33
N ASN A 785 2.31 2.80 -14.39
CA ASN A 785 2.45 3.84 -15.42
C ASN A 785 2.98 5.18 -14.86
N GLN A 786 3.86 5.12 -13.87
CA GLN A 786 4.49 6.30 -13.28
C GLN A 786 5.69 6.77 -14.13
N ASP A 787 5.41 6.98 -15.41
CA ASP A 787 6.43 7.11 -16.45
C ASP A 787 7.16 8.45 -16.41
N PHE A 788 8.38 8.44 -16.94
CA PHE A 788 9.24 9.61 -17.12
C PHE A 788 9.74 9.68 -18.58
N ASN A 789 9.53 10.82 -19.23
CA ASN A 789 10.17 11.11 -20.52
C ASN A 789 11.44 11.92 -20.28
N ALA A 790 12.57 11.38 -20.73
CA ALA A 790 13.83 12.10 -20.74
C ALA A 790 13.99 12.87 -22.05
N VAL A 791 14.56 14.06 -21.97
CA VAL A 791 14.94 14.91 -23.10
C VAL A 791 16.36 15.41 -22.90
N ILE A 792 17.09 15.61 -23.99
CA ILE A 792 18.39 16.27 -23.98
C ILE A 792 18.15 17.73 -24.36
N LEU A 793 18.62 18.67 -23.55
CA LEU A 793 18.54 20.09 -23.90
C LEU A 793 19.36 20.36 -25.16
N GLY A 794 18.70 20.90 -26.18
CA GLY A 794 19.23 21.14 -27.51
C GLY A 794 18.87 20.08 -28.56
N ASP A 795 18.40 18.88 -28.18
CA ASP A 795 17.90 17.87 -29.14
C ASP A 795 16.37 18.04 -29.29
N VAL A 796 15.98 18.99 -30.15
CA VAL A 796 14.59 19.43 -30.30
C VAL A 796 13.81 18.49 -31.21
N ASP A 797 14.45 17.80 -32.15
CA ASP A 797 13.78 16.78 -32.97
C ASP A 797 13.71 15.40 -32.29
N GLY A 798 14.43 15.19 -31.19
CA GLY A 798 14.40 13.99 -30.36
C GLY A 798 15.07 12.80 -31.03
N ASN A 799 16.12 13.03 -31.81
CA ASN A 799 16.75 12.01 -32.66
C ASN A 799 17.85 11.17 -31.97
N TRP A 800 18.19 11.48 -30.72
CA TRP A 800 19.21 10.75 -29.96
C TRP A 800 18.89 9.25 -29.81
N SER A 801 19.93 8.42 -29.87
CA SER A 801 19.83 7.00 -29.55
C SER A 801 21.07 6.48 -28.83
N TYR A 802 20.89 5.46 -28.00
CA TYR A 802 21.97 4.81 -27.25
C TYR A 802 23.02 4.12 -28.15
N SER A 803 22.64 3.74 -29.38
CA SER A 803 23.54 3.07 -30.33
C SER A 803 24.54 4.01 -31.03
N GLY A 804 24.41 5.33 -30.80
CA GLY A 804 25.16 6.38 -31.47
C GLY A 804 24.76 6.63 -32.93
N ASN A 805 23.83 5.84 -33.47
CA ASN A 805 23.20 6.15 -34.74
C ASN A 805 22.00 7.08 -34.49
N LEU A 806 21.90 8.20 -35.22
CA LEU A 806 20.65 8.96 -35.28
C LEU A 806 19.53 8.01 -35.74
N ALA A 807 18.32 8.12 -35.20
CA ALA A 807 17.22 7.19 -35.47
C ALA A 807 16.87 7.05 -36.98
N LYS A 808 17.32 7.98 -37.83
CA LYS A 808 17.23 7.96 -39.31
C LYS A 808 18.56 7.63 -40.03
N ALA A 809 19.47 6.88 -39.42
CA ALA A 809 20.71 6.50 -40.09
C ALA A 809 20.62 5.11 -40.74
N ALA A 810 20.43 5.04 -42.06
CA ALA A 810 20.75 3.84 -42.84
C ALA A 810 20.98 4.11 -44.35
N SER A 811 22.23 4.38 -44.74
CA SER A 811 23.00 3.62 -45.75
C SER A 811 24.39 4.25 -45.91
N THR A 812 25.44 3.51 -45.57
CA THR A 812 26.83 3.95 -45.78
C THR A 812 27.16 3.83 -47.26
N ASN A 813 26.95 4.91 -48.05
CA ASN A 813 27.70 5.25 -49.27
C ASN A 813 27.08 6.39 -50.12
N MET A 814 26.19 7.24 -49.59
CA MET A 814 25.74 8.39 -50.37
C MET A 814 26.86 9.43 -50.49
N LYS A 815 27.24 9.73 -51.72
CA LYS A 815 28.33 10.65 -52.06
C LYS A 815 27.79 12.02 -52.42
N TYR A 816 28.38 13.06 -51.86
CA TYR A 816 28.09 14.42 -52.30
C TYR A 816 28.69 14.67 -53.69
N SER A 817 27.86 15.00 -54.68
CA SER A 817 28.24 14.94 -56.10
C SER A 817 29.04 16.15 -56.60
N TYR A 818 29.05 17.22 -55.82
CA TYR A 818 29.58 18.53 -56.26
C TYR A 818 31.00 18.82 -55.75
N LEU A 819 31.56 17.97 -54.90
CA LEU A 819 32.96 18.05 -54.50
C LEU A 819 33.83 17.31 -55.53
N LYS A 820 34.65 18.06 -56.29
CA LYS A 820 35.46 17.54 -57.40
C LYS A 820 36.94 17.84 -57.22
N ASP A 821 37.79 16.95 -57.74
CA ASP A 821 39.23 17.19 -57.85
C ASP A 821 39.47 18.53 -58.55
N THR A 822 40.32 19.37 -57.95
CA THR A 822 40.53 20.75 -58.40
C THR A 822 42.02 21.05 -58.46
N GLU A 823 42.46 21.63 -59.56
CA GLU A 823 43.82 22.17 -59.68
C GLU A 823 43.79 23.67 -59.41
N ALA A 824 44.54 24.16 -58.41
CA ALA A 824 44.56 25.58 -58.05
C ALA A 824 45.98 26.13 -57.85
N GLN A 825 46.15 27.44 -58.01
CA GLN A 825 47.44 28.12 -57.88
C GLN A 825 47.66 28.67 -56.47
N PRO A 826 48.92 28.70 -55.96
CA PRO A 826 49.24 29.42 -54.74
C PRO A 826 48.75 30.87 -54.79
N GLY A 827 48.08 31.34 -53.72
CA GLY A 827 47.51 32.68 -53.62
C GLY A 827 46.16 32.89 -54.31
N LYS A 828 45.59 31.87 -54.95
CA LYS A 828 44.19 31.87 -55.44
C LYS A 828 43.27 31.19 -54.45
N THR A 829 41.96 31.35 -54.64
CA THR A 829 40.93 30.69 -53.83
C THR A 829 40.37 29.46 -54.54
N VAL A 830 40.22 28.36 -53.78
CA VAL A 830 39.42 27.19 -54.15
C VAL A 830 38.02 27.41 -53.60
N ARG A 831 37.02 27.22 -54.48
CA ARG A 831 35.61 27.39 -54.17
C ARG A 831 34.93 26.03 -54.05
N ILE A 832 34.27 25.79 -52.92
CA ILE A 832 33.48 24.60 -52.68
C ILE A 832 32.00 24.98 -52.68
N PRO A 833 31.24 24.66 -53.76
CA PRO A 833 29.82 24.95 -53.82
C PRO A 833 29.02 23.99 -52.93
N ILE A 834 28.10 24.53 -52.15
CA ILE A 834 27.10 23.77 -51.39
C ILE A 834 25.75 23.89 -52.11
N VAL A 835 25.27 22.76 -52.59
CA VAL A 835 24.11 22.63 -53.48
C VAL A 835 23.05 21.76 -52.82
N ALA A 836 21.78 22.17 -52.96
CA ALA A 836 20.64 21.35 -52.62
C ALA A 836 20.45 20.26 -53.71
N GLU A 837 20.83 19.00 -53.44
CA GLU A 837 20.83 17.94 -54.47
C GLU A 837 19.42 17.41 -54.86
N LYS A 838 18.38 17.72 -54.07
CA LYS A 838 16.99 17.33 -54.33
C LYS A 838 16.03 18.48 -53.96
N GLU A 839 14.88 18.55 -54.63
CA GLU A 839 13.81 19.48 -54.26
C GLU A 839 13.20 19.06 -52.91
N GLN A 840 13.47 19.84 -51.86
CA GLN A 840 12.94 19.62 -50.52
C GLN A 840 12.92 20.92 -49.72
N MET A 841 12.18 20.94 -48.62
CA MET A 841 12.12 22.08 -47.69
C MET A 841 13.36 22.07 -46.79
N ILE A 842 14.35 22.91 -47.11
CA ILE A 842 15.61 22.98 -46.34
C ILE A 842 15.48 24.07 -45.28
N TYR A 843 15.40 23.67 -44.03
CA TYR A 843 15.37 24.57 -42.87
C TYR A 843 16.75 24.70 -42.23
N SER A 844 17.61 23.69 -42.34
CA SER A 844 18.99 23.75 -41.87
C SER A 844 19.94 22.93 -42.73
N PHE A 845 21.24 23.14 -42.50
CA PHE A 845 22.30 22.29 -42.99
C PHE A 845 23.44 22.20 -41.97
N ASP A 846 24.17 21.07 -41.98
CA ASP A 846 25.33 20.83 -41.14
C ASP A 846 26.47 20.22 -41.97
N ILE A 847 27.64 20.88 -41.94
CA ILE A 847 28.81 20.55 -42.75
C ILE A 847 30.02 20.36 -41.85
N CYS A 848 30.74 19.26 -42.05
CA CYS A 848 32.06 19.00 -41.48
C CYS A 848 33.06 18.77 -42.62
N LEU A 849 34.09 19.62 -42.68
CA LEU A 849 35.17 19.54 -43.66
C LEU A 849 36.51 19.31 -42.95
N THR A 850 37.29 18.36 -43.43
CA THR A 850 38.70 18.19 -43.07
C THR A 850 39.60 18.55 -44.24
N PHE A 851 40.60 19.39 -44.02
CA PHE A 851 41.51 19.89 -45.04
C PHE A 851 42.96 19.94 -44.52
N ASP A 852 43.91 19.76 -45.43
CA ASP A 852 45.34 19.88 -45.14
C ASP A 852 45.73 21.36 -44.94
N VAL A 853 46.03 21.74 -43.69
CA VAL A 853 46.44 23.10 -43.31
C VAL A 853 47.77 23.56 -43.91
N GLY A 854 48.58 22.63 -44.43
CA GLY A 854 49.78 22.97 -45.19
C GLY A 854 49.51 23.20 -46.67
N ALA A 855 48.27 23.10 -47.14
CA ALA A 855 47.89 23.29 -48.55
C ALA A 855 46.77 24.32 -48.71
N LEU A 856 45.82 24.33 -47.77
CA LEU A 856 44.65 25.19 -47.77
C LEU A 856 44.55 25.93 -46.45
N LYS A 857 44.10 27.18 -46.52
CA LYS A 857 43.66 27.98 -45.38
C LYS A 857 42.22 28.37 -45.60
N PHE A 858 41.34 28.06 -44.65
CA PHE A 858 39.97 28.56 -44.71
C PHE A 858 39.97 30.10 -44.78
N ASP A 859 39.23 30.66 -45.75
CA ASP A 859 39.12 32.11 -45.96
C ASP A 859 37.79 32.63 -45.38
N ARG A 860 36.68 32.29 -46.02
CA ARG A 860 35.34 32.70 -45.60
C ARG A 860 34.25 31.85 -46.23
N ILE A 861 33.02 32.08 -45.79
CA ILE A 861 31.80 31.54 -46.37
C ILE A 861 31.00 32.69 -46.96
N ASN A 862 30.55 32.55 -48.20
CA ASN A 862 29.59 33.48 -48.80
C ASN A 862 28.24 32.79 -48.99
N LYS A 863 27.16 33.52 -48.68
CA LYS A 863 25.78 33.12 -48.97
C LYS A 863 25.46 33.53 -50.41
N ILE A 864 24.89 32.63 -51.22
CA ILE A 864 24.55 32.89 -52.64
C ILE A 864 23.02 32.82 -52.79
N ASP A 865 22.44 33.74 -53.57
CA ASP A 865 21.01 33.81 -53.89
C ASP A 865 20.10 33.58 -52.66
N TYR A 866 19.51 32.40 -52.55
CA TYR A 866 18.58 32.01 -51.49
C TYR A 866 19.23 31.70 -50.13
N GLY A 867 20.55 31.53 -50.08
CA GLY A 867 21.32 31.33 -48.85
C GLY A 867 21.29 32.52 -47.89
N SER A 868 20.90 33.70 -48.38
CA SER A 868 20.74 34.92 -47.57
C SER A 868 19.74 34.78 -46.42
N ASN A 869 18.78 33.85 -46.52
CA ASN A 869 17.79 33.58 -45.47
C ASN A 869 18.35 32.75 -44.30
N PHE A 870 19.51 32.12 -44.45
CA PHE A 870 20.09 31.31 -43.39
C PHE A 870 20.94 32.16 -42.46
N GLU A 871 20.78 31.96 -41.16
CA GLU A 871 21.81 32.32 -40.18
C GLU A 871 22.86 31.23 -40.17
N VAL A 872 24.13 31.62 -40.34
CA VAL A 872 25.25 30.68 -40.56
C VAL A 872 26.28 30.87 -39.47
N TYR A 873 26.63 29.76 -38.81
CA TYR A 873 27.66 29.67 -37.79
C TYR A 873 28.78 28.79 -38.33
N GLN A 874 30.02 29.16 -38.01
CA GLN A 874 31.20 28.43 -38.45
C GLN A 874 32.24 28.42 -37.33
N ASN A 875 33.01 27.35 -37.25
CA ASN A 875 34.11 27.23 -36.30
C ASN A 875 35.18 26.26 -36.81
N GLU A 876 36.44 26.66 -36.68
CA GLU A 876 37.57 25.77 -36.91
C GLU A 876 37.94 25.13 -35.56
N VAL A 877 37.32 23.97 -35.27
CA VAL A 877 37.39 23.32 -33.94
C VAL A 877 38.79 22.81 -33.60
N GLU A 878 39.57 22.46 -34.61
CA GLU A 878 40.99 22.12 -34.54
C GLU A 878 41.62 22.40 -35.90
N SER A 879 42.96 22.54 -35.94
CA SER A 879 43.67 22.91 -37.16
C SER A 879 43.35 21.94 -38.30
N GLY A 880 42.68 22.44 -39.35
CA GLY A 880 42.31 21.63 -40.52
C GLY A 880 40.94 20.97 -40.45
N LYS A 881 40.10 21.32 -39.48
CA LYS A 881 38.71 20.83 -39.38
C LYS A 881 37.73 21.99 -39.20
N LEU A 882 36.89 22.21 -40.20
CA LEU A 882 35.87 23.25 -40.23
C LEU A 882 34.48 22.65 -40.03
N LEU A 883 33.77 23.15 -39.02
CA LEU A 883 32.34 22.91 -38.83
C LEU A 883 31.57 24.14 -39.31
N VAL A 884 30.49 23.90 -40.05
CA VAL A 884 29.56 24.94 -40.49
C VAL A 884 28.15 24.43 -40.28
N THR A 885 27.31 25.23 -39.62
CA THR A 885 25.88 24.97 -39.54
C THR A 885 25.12 26.21 -39.97
N GLY A 886 23.92 26.03 -40.49
CA GLY A 886 23.01 27.15 -40.70
C GLY A 886 21.57 26.75 -40.59
N PHE A 887 20.72 27.68 -40.16
CA PHE A 887 19.28 27.48 -40.05
C PHE A 887 18.49 28.70 -40.54
N SER A 888 17.24 28.48 -40.93
CA SER A 888 16.35 29.52 -41.45
C SER A 888 14.89 29.31 -41.01
N LEU A 889 14.19 30.42 -40.72
CA LEU A 889 12.74 30.42 -40.54
C LEU A 889 11.97 30.21 -41.85
N LYS A 890 12.58 30.62 -42.98
CA LYS A 890 12.04 30.49 -44.34
C LYS A 890 12.83 29.42 -45.12
N PRO A 891 12.24 28.26 -45.37
CA PRO A 891 12.95 27.15 -46.01
C PRO A 891 13.30 27.47 -47.45
N LEU A 892 14.45 26.98 -47.90
CA LEU A 892 14.75 26.88 -49.34
C LEU A 892 13.87 25.78 -49.95
N LYS A 893 13.26 26.06 -51.11
CA LYS A 893 12.38 25.12 -51.83
C LYS A 893 12.96 24.63 -53.17
N GLU A 894 13.92 25.37 -53.72
CA GLU A 894 14.42 25.17 -55.08
C GLU A 894 15.77 24.45 -55.08
N HIS A 895 16.01 23.65 -56.12
CA HIS A 895 17.31 23.03 -56.39
C HIS A 895 18.30 24.09 -56.87
N GLY A 896 19.42 24.26 -56.18
CA GLY A 896 20.42 25.27 -56.53
C GLY A 896 21.55 25.39 -55.52
N GLU A 897 22.57 26.16 -55.88
CA GLU A 897 23.66 26.53 -54.98
C GLU A 897 23.19 27.62 -54.02
N TYR A 898 23.45 27.44 -52.72
CA TYR A 898 23.01 28.40 -51.70
C TYR A 898 24.16 28.90 -50.80
N LEU A 899 25.32 28.25 -50.83
CA LEU A 899 26.47 28.64 -50.04
C LEU A 899 27.76 28.25 -50.76
N GLU A 900 28.78 29.09 -50.67
CA GLU A 900 30.13 28.75 -51.12
C GLU A 900 31.13 28.86 -49.97
N ILE A 901 31.97 27.84 -49.83
CA ILE A 901 33.06 27.81 -48.86
C ILE A 901 34.36 28.05 -49.62
N LEU A 902 35.06 29.13 -49.26
CA LEU A 902 36.29 29.56 -49.91
C LEU A 902 37.51 29.18 -49.09
N PHE A 903 38.49 28.56 -49.75
CA PHE A 903 39.80 28.26 -49.19
C PHE A 903 40.88 29.00 -49.97
N SER A 904 41.75 29.73 -49.28
CA SER A 904 42.99 30.24 -49.87
C SER A 904 44.01 29.11 -50.05
N VAL A 905 44.61 29.00 -51.23
CA VAL A 905 45.64 28.01 -51.52
C VAL A 905 46.99 28.52 -51.04
N ILE A 906 47.55 27.85 -50.03
CA ILE A 906 48.83 28.23 -49.38
C ILE A 906 49.93 27.18 -49.56
N GLY A 907 49.62 26.04 -50.18
CA GLY A 907 50.60 24.97 -50.45
C GLY A 907 51.62 25.33 -51.52
N ASN A 908 52.77 24.64 -51.50
CA ASN A 908 53.80 24.76 -52.53
C ASN A 908 53.40 24.03 -53.82
N TYR A 909 53.96 24.45 -54.96
CA TYR A 909 53.76 23.80 -56.25
C TYR A 909 54.05 22.28 -56.19
N GLY A 910 53.20 21.48 -56.83
CA GLY A 910 53.29 20.03 -56.85
C GLY A 910 52.66 19.33 -55.64
N LYS A 911 52.28 20.06 -54.59
CA LYS A 911 51.57 19.47 -53.45
C LYS A 911 50.18 19.01 -53.88
N VAL A 912 49.86 17.75 -53.59
CA VAL A 912 48.50 17.20 -53.72
C VAL A 912 47.99 16.96 -52.31
N SER A 913 46.93 17.66 -51.92
CA SER A 913 46.27 17.49 -50.64
C SER A 913 44.87 16.93 -50.81
N GLU A 914 44.33 16.34 -49.75
CA GLU A 914 42.95 15.88 -49.71
C GLU A 914 42.07 16.92 -49.00
N LEU A 915 40.91 17.21 -49.60
CA LEU A 915 39.82 17.93 -48.96
C LEU A 915 38.67 16.94 -48.79
N LYS A 916 38.30 16.65 -47.54
CA LYS A 916 37.21 15.74 -47.20
C LYS A 916 36.01 16.54 -46.74
N LEU A 917 34.87 16.29 -47.37
CA LEU A 917 33.56 16.57 -46.79
C LEU A 917 33.18 15.36 -45.96
N ASP A 918 33.55 15.39 -44.68
CA ASP A 918 33.34 14.29 -43.76
C ASP A 918 31.86 14.10 -43.46
N SER A 919 31.07 15.19 -43.47
CA SER A 919 29.62 15.17 -43.28
C SER A 919 28.97 16.36 -43.98
N TYR A 920 27.91 16.12 -44.74
CA TYR A 920 26.94 17.12 -45.17
C TYR A 920 25.54 16.58 -44.92
N ARG A 921 24.76 17.30 -44.11
CA ARG A 921 23.37 16.99 -43.77
C ARG A 921 22.50 18.18 -44.10
N ILE A 922 21.28 17.87 -44.52
CA ILE A 922 20.19 18.82 -44.66
C ILE A 922 19.15 18.46 -43.61
N ASN A 923 18.68 19.43 -42.83
CA ASN A 923 17.77 19.13 -41.71
C ASN A 923 18.38 18.01 -40.83
N ALA A 924 17.57 17.01 -40.45
CA ALA A 924 18.01 15.77 -39.82
C ALA A 924 18.02 14.57 -40.80
N ASP A 925 18.23 14.81 -42.10
CA ASP A 925 18.34 13.75 -43.11
C ASP A 925 19.68 12.99 -43.04
N GLU A 926 19.82 12.00 -43.93
CA GLU A 926 21.02 11.19 -44.10
C GLU A 926 22.28 12.01 -44.35
N LYS A 927 23.41 11.45 -43.91
CA LYS A 927 24.74 12.02 -44.04
C LYS A 927 25.32 11.74 -45.43
N LEU A 928 25.66 12.79 -46.15
CA LEU A 928 26.46 12.74 -47.37
C LEU A 928 27.94 12.94 -47.03
N SER A 929 28.84 12.29 -47.79
CA SER A 929 30.28 12.50 -47.66
C SER A 929 30.98 12.50 -49.02
N ALA A 930 32.12 13.17 -49.14
CA ALA A 930 32.92 13.15 -50.35
C ALA A 930 34.39 13.47 -50.04
N SER A 931 35.28 13.17 -50.98
CA SER A 931 36.67 13.60 -50.90
C SER A 931 37.13 14.02 -52.28
N ALA A 932 37.89 15.11 -52.34
CA ALA A 932 38.52 15.60 -53.55
C ALA A 932 40.00 15.86 -53.32
N ARG A 933 40.79 15.69 -54.38
CA ARG A 933 42.21 16.04 -54.41
C ARG A 933 42.35 17.48 -54.88
N ILE A 934 43.07 18.27 -54.10
CA ILE A 934 43.47 19.61 -54.47
C ILE A 934 44.95 19.58 -54.85
N LYS A 935 45.22 19.76 -56.14
CA LYS A 935 46.58 19.78 -56.68
C LYS A 935 47.03 21.22 -56.89
N VAL A 936 48.08 21.61 -56.19
CA VAL A 936 48.68 22.94 -56.32
C VAL A 936 49.57 22.96 -57.56
N TRP A 937 49.22 23.76 -58.57
CA TRP A 937 49.90 23.80 -59.87
C TRP A 937 50.18 25.23 -60.33
N ALA A 938 51.10 25.41 -61.27
CA ALA A 938 51.37 26.69 -61.93
C ALA A 938 50.64 26.72 -63.29
N SER A 939 49.91 27.80 -63.64
CA SER A 939 49.22 27.84 -64.94
C SER A 939 50.22 27.73 -66.08
N ALA A 940 50.02 26.74 -66.94
CA ALA A 940 50.38 26.87 -68.33
C ALA A 940 49.39 27.84 -69.00
N GLU A 941 49.93 28.86 -69.65
CA GLU A 941 49.19 29.82 -70.47
C GLU A 941 48.29 29.14 -71.50
N THR A 942 47.20 29.82 -71.83
CA THR A 942 46.19 29.46 -72.85
C THR A 942 46.82 28.94 -74.14
N ALA A 943 46.44 27.73 -74.55
CA ALA A 943 46.91 27.09 -75.77
C ALA A 943 46.54 27.92 -77.02
N VAL A 944 47.55 28.49 -77.68
CA VAL A 944 47.42 29.17 -78.96
C VAL A 944 47.05 28.14 -80.03
N PRO A 945 46.02 28.37 -80.87
CA PRO A 945 45.63 27.42 -81.91
C PRO A 945 46.77 27.21 -82.91
N VAL A 946 47.18 25.96 -83.15
CA VAL A 946 48.28 25.63 -84.08
C VAL A 946 47.82 25.41 -85.53
N LYS A 947 46.51 25.50 -85.82
CA LYS A 947 45.95 25.36 -87.17
C LYS A 947 44.89 26.42 -87.46
N PHE A 948 44.85 26.90 -88.69
CA PHE A 948 43.74 27.70 -89.19
C PHE A 948 42.50 26.81 -89.33
N SER A 949 41.34 27.26 -88.89
CA SER A 949 40.08 26.53 -89.07
C SER A 949 38.89 27.50 -89.12
N LEU A 950 37.94 27.23 -90.01
CA LEU A 950 36.65 27.90 -90.06
C LEU A 950 35.60 26.88 -89.62
N PHE A 951 34.83 27.22 -88.59
CA PHE A 951 33.81 26.33 -88.04
C PHE A 951 32.45 26.60 -88.67
N GLN A 952 31.55 25.62 -88.56
CA GLN A 952 30.16 25.78 -88.97
C GLN A 952 29.49 26.85 -88.09
N ASN A 953 28.73 27.74 -88.72
CA ASN A 953 27.97 28.77 -88.02
C ASN A 953 26.91 28.13 -87.13
N TYR A 954 26.59 28.76 -85.99
CA TYR A 954 25.54 28.28 -85.10
C TYR A 954 24.69 29.46 -84.57
N PRO A 955 23.34 29.36 -84.65
CA PRO A 955 22.58 28.25 -85.23
C PRO A 955 22.75 28.13 -86.76
N ASN A 956 22.43 26.98 -87.36
CA ASN A 956 22.32 26.76 -88.80
C ASN A 956 21.36 25.60 -89.10
N PRO A 957 20.15 25.85 -89.66
CA PRO A 957 19.70 27.13 -90.17
C PRO A 957 19.55 28.22 -89.08
N PHE A 958 19.68 29.49 -89.46
CA PHE A 958 19.63 30.64 -88.54
C PHE A 958 18.58 31.67 -88.98
N ASP A 959 18.17 32.54 -88.04
CA ASP A 959 17.14 33.58 -88.26
C ASP A 959 17.33 34.78 -87.29
N PRO A 960 17.52 36.01 -87.78
CA PRO A 960 18.35 36.36 -88.93
C PRO A 960 19.84 36.44 -88.55
N GLU A 961 20.19 36.17 -87.28
CA GLU A 961 21.58 36.26 -86.78
C GLU A 961 22.21 34.87 -86.52
N THR A 962 23.49 34.75 -86.83
CA THR A 962 24.29 33.55 -86.52
C THR A 962 25.70 33.91 -86.11
N LEU A 963 26.34 33.04 -85.33
CA LEU A 963 27.71 33.22 -84.91
C LEU A 963 28.66 32.34 -85.72
N ILE A 964 29.71 32.95 -86.28
CA ILE A 964 30.77 32.26 -87.01
C ILE A 964 32.06 32.30 -86.19
N ASN A 965 32.54 31.11 -85.82
CA ASN A 965 33.82 30.96 -85.11
C ASN A 965 34.92 30.56 -86.10
N TYR A 966 36.13 31.05 -85.89
CA TYR A 966 37.32 30.62 -86.63
C TYR A 966 38.60 30.76 -85.79
N THR A 967 39.63 30.00 -86.14
CA THR A 967 40.96 30.05 -85.54
C THR A 967 41.98 30.54 -86.54
N ILE A 968 42.89 31.36 -86.05
CA ILE A 968 44.03 31.91 -86.76
C ILE A 968 45.27 31.36 -86.06
N ALA A 969 46.09 30.57 -86.77
CA ALA A 969 47.26 29.94 -86.16
C ALA A 969 48.52 30.80 -86.22
N LYS A 970 48.54 31.78 -87.11
CA LYS A 970 49.64 32.74 -87.27
C LYS A 970 49.06 34.09 -87.68
N ALA A 971 49.64 35.16 -87.15
CA ALA A 971 49.16 36.52 -87.42
C ALA A 971 49.20 36.86 -88.93
N GLY A 972 48.18 37.56 -89.42
CA GLY A 972 48.04 37.98 -90.81
C GLY A 972 46.72 38.71 -91.10
N ILE A 973 46.53 39.18 -92.33
CA ILE A 973 45.26 39.78 -92.77
C ILE A 973 44.23 38.67 -92.96
N VAL A 974 43.12 38.78 -92.22
CA VAL A 974 42.01 37.83 -92.25
C VAL A 974 40.83 38.45 -92.96
N LYS A 975 40.33 37.76 -93.99
CA LYS A 975 39.12 38.14 -94.72
C LYS A 975 38.05 37.08 -94.58
N LEU A 976 36.88 37.46 -94.07
CA LEU A 976 35.71 36.61 -93.96
C LEU A 976 34.54 37.27 -94.68
N SER A 977 34.08 36.65 -95.77
CA SER A 977 33.07 37.22 -96.66
C SER A 977 31.92 36.24 -96.89
N VAL A 978 30.72 36.76 -97.11
CA VAL A 978 29.48 36.00 -97.39
C VAL A 978 29.07 36.17 -98.86
N TYR A 979 28.61 35.09 -99.49
CA TYR A 979 28.21 34.99 -100.90
C TYR A 979 26.84 34.30 -101.04
N ASN A 980 26.06 34.69 -102.06
CA ASN A 980 24.83 34.00 -102.44
C ASN A 980 25.10 32.78 -103.34
N VAL A 981 24.05 32.03 -103.71
CA VAL A 981 24.17 30.81 -104.55
C VAL A 981 24.70 31.05 -105.96
N LEU A 982 24.66 32.30 -106.47
CA LEU A 982 25.24 32.68 -107.75
C LEU A 982 26.73 33.04 -107.64
N GLY A 983 27.30 33.00 -106.43
CA GLY A 983 28.69 33.38 -106.16
C GLY A 983 28.90 34.89 -106.04
N GLN A 984 27.83 35.70 -105.99
CA GLN A 984 27.94 37.13 -105.76
C GLN A 984 28.18 37.39 -104.27
N LYS A 985 29.14 38.27 -103.95
CA LYS A 985 29.44 38.64 -102.58
C LYS A 985 28.35 39.56 -102.02
N VAL A 986 27.76 39.18 -100.88
CA VAL A 986 26.68 39.92 -100.22
C VAL A 986 27.14 40.67 -98.96
N ALA A 987 28.22 40.23 -98.30
CA ALA A 987 28.79 40.94 -97.15
C ALA A 987 30.29 40.64 -96.95
N ASP A 988 31.04 41.58 -96.35
CA ASP A 988 32.36 41.34 -95.75
C ASP A 988 32.22 41.49 -94.22
N LEU A 989 32.45 40.42 -93.47
CA LEU A 989 32.30 40.38 -92.01
C LEU A 989 33.59 40.75 -91.28
N VAL A 990 34.73 40.39 -91.87
CA VAL A 990 36.07 40.71 -91.34
C VAL A 990 36.99 40.98 -92.51
N ASN A 991 37.81 42.02 -92.45
CA ASN A 991 38.87 42.30 -93.42
C ASN A 991 39.99 43.14 -92.78
N GLU A 992 40.69 42.55 -91.80
CA GLU A 992 41.70 43.25 -90.99
C GLU A 992 42.81 42.31 -90.49
N HIS A 993 43.88 42.88 -89.93
CA HIS A 993 45.01 42.11 -89.38
C HIS A 993 44.65 41.52 -88.00
N LYS A 994 44.83 40.20 -87.83
CA LYS A 994 44.59 39.47 -86.56
C LYS A 994 45.82 38.70 -86.12
N THR A 995 45.99 38.50 -84.81
CA THR A 995 47.04 37.66 -84.21
C THR A 995 46.60 36.20 -84.10
N ALA A 996 47.47 35.29 -83.65
CA ALA A 996 47.12 33.88 -83.52
C ALA A 996 46.17 33.67 -82.32
N ASN A 997 44.87 33.42 -82.59
CA ASN A 997 43.86 33.14 -81.58
C ASN A 997 42.59 32.52 -82.21
N THR A 998 41.62 32.17 -81.35
CA THR A 998 40.25 31.86 -81.74
C THR A 998 39.40 33.13 -81.69
N TYR A 999 38.69 33.40 -82.78
CA TYR A 999 37.82 34.56 -82.92
C TYR A 999 36.38 34.13 -83.22
N LYS A 1000 35.45 35.01 -82.87
CA LYS A 1000 34.01 34.84 -83.09
C LYS A 1000 33.47 36.12 -83.70
N VAL A 1001 32.63 36.03 -84.73
CA VAL A 1001 31.93 37.16 -85.34
C VAL A 1001 30.46 36.83 -85.55
N THR A 1002 29.58 37.77 -85.28
CA THR A 1002 28.14 37.65 -85.54
C THR A 1002 27.84 38.13 -86.96
N PHE A 1003 27.03 37.39 -87.70
CA PHE A 1003 26.47 37.81 -88.99
C PHE A 1003 24.97 38.01 -88.84
N ASP A 1004 24.51 39.24 -89.06
CA ASP A 1004 23.11 39.60 -89.18
C ASP A 1004 22.72 39.66 -90.66
N ALA A 1005 21.77 38.80 -91.06
CA ALA A 1005 21.26 38.67 -92.40
C ALA A 1005 19.84 39.25 -92.58
N SER A 1006 19.43 40.18 -91.71
CA SER A 1006 18.09 40.77 -91.71
C SER A 1006 17.68 41.41 -93.04
N ASP A 1007 18.62 41.84 -93.88
CA ASP A 1007 18.31 42.43 -95.19
C ASP A 1007 18.38 41.43 -96.36
N LEU A 1008 18.56 40.14 -96.07
CA LEU A 1008 18.68 39.06 -97.07
C LEU A 1008 17.43 38.16 -97.08
N THR A 1009 17.16 37.53 -98.21
CA THR A 1009 16.02 36.59 -98.37
C THR A 1009 16.37 35.19 -97.85
N SER A 1010 15.38 34.44 -97.35
CA SER A 1010 15.56 33.05 -96.90
C SER A 1010 16.18 32.19 -98.00
N GLY A 1011 17.19 31.39 -97.67
CA GLY A 1011 17.93 30.62 -98.66
C GLY A 1011 19.31 30.17 -98.21
N VAL A 1012 20.04 29.58 -99.15
CA VAL A 1012 21.41 29.10 -98.91
C VAL A 1012 22.42 30.19 -99.21
N TYR A 1013 23.35 30.39 -98.29
CA TYR A 1013 24.50 31.29 -98.43
C TYR A 1013 25.79 30.54 -98.13
N PHE A 1014 26.91 31.07 -98.60
CA PHE A 1014 28.23 30.52 -98.35
C PHE A 1014 29.10 31.60 -97.73
N TYR A 1015 29.88 31.26 -96.71
CA TYR A 1015 30.86 32.18 -96.14
C TYR A 1015 32.26 31.57 -96.24
N ARG A 1016 33.23 32.43 -96.56
CA ARG A 1016 34.60 32.02 -96.87
C ARG A 1016 35.60 32.81 -96.04
N LEU A 1017 36.47 32.09 -95.34
CA LEU A 1017 37.61 32.63 -94.62
C LEU A 1017 38.88 32.49 -95.48
N GLU A 1018 39.60 33.59 -95.63
CA GLU A 1018 40.84 33.69 -96.40
C GLU A 1018 41.93 34.36 -95.55
N VAL A 1019 43.07 33.67 -95.40
CA VAL A 1019 44.23 34.14 -94.62
C VAL A 1019 45.51 33.62 -95.29
N GLY A 1020 46.25 34.50 -95.96
CA GLY A 1020 47.39 34.07 -96.79
C GLY A 1020 46.96 33.04 -97.84
N ASP A 1021 47.60 31.87 -97.87
CA ASP A 1021 47.26 30.77 -98.79
C ASP A 1021 46.10 29.88 -98.30
N TYR A 1022 45.62 30.06 -97.07
CA TYR A 1022 44.52 29.27 -96.52
C TYR A 1022 43.17 29.88 -96.91
N SER A 1023 42.34 29.09 -97.61
CA SER A 1023 40.97 29.45 -97.96
C SER A 1023 40.01 28.31 -97.63
N LYS A 1024 38.94 28.59 -96.87
CA LYS A 1024 37.90 27.61 -96.53
C LYS A 1024 36.53 28.24 -96.65
N THR A 1025 35.63 27.58 -97.38
CA THR A 1025 34.23 27.97 -97.53
C THR A 1025 33.32 27.00 -96.79
N MET A 1026 32.31 27.52 -96.10
CA MET A 1026 31.27 26.75 -95.42
C MET A 1026 29.88 27.24 -95.86
N LYS A 1027 28.88 26.36 -95.77
CA LYS A 1027 27.51 26.61 -96.19
C LYS A 1027 26.64 26.94 -94.98
N MET A 1028 25.84 27.99 -95.09
CA MET A 1028 24.79 28.34 -94.14
C MET A 1028 23.42 28.47 -94.79
N MET A 1029 22.37 28.26 -94.00
CA MET A 1029 20.98 28.37 -94.41
C MET A 1029 20.30 29.43 -93.55
N LEU A 1030 19.84 30.50 -94.17
CA LEU A 1030 18.98 31.49 -93.52
C LEU A 1030 17.54 31.00 -93.65
N LEU A 1031 16.88 30.75 -92.53
CA LEU A 1031 15.44 30.58 -92.46
C LEU A 1031 14.85 31.89 -91.97
N ARG A 1032 13.75 32.28 -92.58
CA ARG A 1032 12.94 33.42 -92.20
C ARG A 1032 11.50 33.03 -92.38
#